data_AF-A0A6B0YDM1-F1
#
_entry.id   AF-A0A6B0YDM1-F1
#
_cell.length_a   1.000
_cell.length_b   1.000
_cell.length_c   1.000
_cell.angle_alpha   90.00
_cell.angle_beta   90.00
_cell.angle_gamma   90.00
#
_symmetry.space_group_name_H-M   'P 1'
#
loop_
_entity.id
_entity.type
_entity.pdbx_description
1 polymer ?
#
loop_
_entity_poly.entity_id
_entity_poly.type
_entity_poly.pdbx_seq_one_letter_code
_entity_poly.pdbx_strand_id
1 'polypeptide(L)'
;MTADNASANSGSRIPNFFKLSVGARIEALRDRTALTEEDLAALDAGSHTLKLHVADKMIENVVGVFGLPMGVGLNFLVDGREVIVPLSVEEPSIVAGLSGAARTARLSGGYRTEVTDPVLIGQVQVVNVADVPRARETLLERKQDVLNLANSLHPKMVARGGGARDVEVFHHRAPEGGDPEGEERDMLVVHLLVDTREAMGANIVNGMCEGVASLVEAITGGRVFLRILSNLTDRALVRARVRIPVQNLAMKDYAGTAVRDGIILANDLALVDPYRATTHNKGIMNGVDAIAIATGNDFRAIEAAAHAYAARSGQYRALTRWFANADGDLEGHIEMPMKVGTVGGSLETNPTVRLSHRLLGNPNAAELAGVIGAVGLAQNYAALRSLATAGIQQNHMTLHARSVASAAGVPEEYFDEVVDGLIESGEIKVWKAEEIVRRLTRETAEAPDEDAEPRSSACGKVILLGEHAVVYGRSALAAPIPLAVESRVVDTVDGVHLLIPRWGVEQRVAPVREHPTGAAGILAVLLERLDLGNRSMTIEVFPNVPRAVGLGGSAALAVSVIRALDRHFALDLNDQEINDFALECERAAHGTPSGVDNTVATFGTTVLFRAASNGRDASFAGIELKRPLPLVIGMTGKESLTAKTVAGVAQARRRNASRYDGIFDQIEMLTNAGADAVRDGALSELGELMNLCHGFLNALQISTRELEELVEISRRHGAVGAKLTGGGGGGSMVALCPDGTDSVLAGIKNAGYDALAFEVS
;
A
#
# COMPACT_ATOMS: atom_id res chain seq x y z
N MET A 1 -18.69 16.19 44.08
CA MET A 1 -18.25 16.25 42.67
C MET A 1 -18.24 17.72 42.28
N THR A 2 -17.04 18.30 42.20
CA THR A 2 -16.80 19.74 42.01
C THR A 2 -16.89 20.12 40.53
N ALA A 3 -17.21 21.39 40.26
CA ALA A 3 -17.43 21.95 38.92
C ALA A 3 -16.25 21.81 37.94
N ASP A 4 -15.06 21.43 38.41
CA ASP A 4 -13.86 21.21 37.58
C ASP A 4 -13.90 19.93 36.73
N ASN A 5 -14.81 18.97 37.01
CA ASN A 5 -14.95 17.77 36.17
C ASN A 5 -15.89 17.95 34.97
N ALA A 6 -16.63 19.06 34.89
CA ALA A 6 -17.55 19.31 33.78
C ALA A 6 -16.83 19.83 32.52
N SER A 7 -15.67 20.49 32.65
CA SER A 7 -14.91 21.02 31.51
C SER A 7 -13.98 19.99 30.84
N ALA A 8 -13.79 18.81 31.44
CA ALA A 8 -12.93 17.76 30.89
C ALA A 8 -13.62 16.91 29.81
N ASN A 9 -14.96 16.97 29.71
CA ASN A 9 -15.75 16.10 28.85
C ASN A 9 -16.36 16.77 27.60
N SER A 10 -16.25 18.09 27.44
CA SER A 10 -16.75 18.80 26.26
C SER A 10 -15.60 19.16 25.32
N GLY A 11 -15.42 18.41 24.24
CA GLY A 11 -14.45 18.82 23.22
C GLY A 11 -14.27 17.87 22.05
N SER A 12 -13.70 18.38 20.96
CA SER A 12 -13.42 17.62 19.73
C SER A 12 -12.26 16.64 19.86
N ARG A 13 -11.54 16.66 20.98
CA ARG A 13 -10.42 15.75 21.27
C ARG A 13 -10.90 14.53 22.06
N ILE A 14 -10.80 13.36 21.43
CA ILE A 14 -11.06 12.07 22.09
C ILE A 14 -9.79 11.21 21.97
N PRO A 15 -9.01 11.06 23.06
CA PRO A 15 -7.80 10.25 23.04
C PRO A 15 -8.08 8.79 22.66
N ASN A 16 -7.20 8.21 21.85
CA ASN A 16 -7.27 6.79 21.44
C ASN A 16 -8.60 6.36 20.79
N PHE A 17 -9.38 7.29 20.22
CA PHE A 17 -10.68 6.99 19.59
C PHE A 17 -10.62 5.88 18.52
N PHE A 18 -9.54 5.84 17.75
CA PHE A 18 -9.34 4.81 16.72
C PHE A 18 -9.20 3.39 17.29
N LYS A 19 -8.82 3.24 18.57
CA LYS A 19 -8.72 1.95 19.26
C LYS A 19 -10.03 1.45 19.86
N LEU A 20 -11.06 2.31 19.94
CA LEU A 20 -12.36 1.96 20.50
C LEU A 20 -13.17 1.13 19.50
N SER A 21 -14.05 0.25 20.00
CA SER A 21 -15.09 -0.39 19.18
C SER A 21 -16.09 0.64 18.66
N VAL A 22 -16.89 0.30 17.64
CA VAL A 22 -17.87 1.23 17.06
C VAL A 22 -18.88 1.72 18.11
N GLY A 23 -19.45 0.82 18.92
CA GLY A 23 -20.36 1.20 20.00
C GLY A 23 -19.70 2.14 21.03
N ALA A 24 -18.45 1.88 21.42
CA ALA A 24 -17.71 2.75 22.33
C ALA A 24 -17.36 4.12 21.70
N ARG A 25 -17.15 4.17 20.37
CA ARG A 25 -16.99 5.43 19.63
C ARG A 25 -18.27 6.25 19.63
N ILE A 26 -19.42 5.62 19.37
CA ILE A 26 -20.73 6.28 19.40
C ILE A 26 -20.99 6.85 20.81
N GLU A 27 -20.76 6.05 21.85
CA GLU A 27 -20.92 6.47 23.23
C GLU A 27 -20.03 7.66 23.59
N ALA A 28 -18.78 7.67 23.12
CA ALA A 28 -17.87 8.77 23.36
C ALA A 28 -18.36 10.11 22.77
N LEU A 29 -19.24 10.08 21.75
CA LEU A 29 -19.81 11.29 21.12
C LEU A 29 -20.99 11.89 21.90
N ARG A 30 -21.61 11.14 22.81
CA ARG A 30 -22.83 11.53 23.56
C ARG A 30 -22.73 12.92 24.18
N ASP A 31 -21.74 13.13 25.04
CA ASP A 31 -21.60 14.39 25.80
C ASP A 31 -20.79 15.47 25.08
N ARG A 32 -20.39 15.21 23.82
CA ARG A 32 -19.44 16.06 23.05
C ARG A 32 -20.07 16.71 21.82
N THR A 33 -21.29 16.33 21.49
CA THR A 33 -21.98 16.72 20.26
C THR A 33 -23.43 17.10 20.56
N ALA A 34 -24.14 17.65 19.58
CA ALA A 34 -25.57 17.91 19.70
C ALA A 34 -26.43 16.69 19.31
N LEU A 35 -25.88 15.47 19.38
CA LEU A 35 -26.61 14.24 19.10
C LEU A 35 -27.64 13.98 20.20
N THR A 36 -28.82 13.52 19.78
CA THR A 36 -29.87 13.07 20.68
C THR A 36 -29.74 11.59 21.02
N GLU A 37 -30.41 11.12 22.06
CA GLU A 37 -30.51 9.69 22.38
C GLU A 37 -31.02 8.85 21.20
N GLU A 38 -31.97 9.41 20.43
CA GLU A 38 -32.49 8.78 19.22
C GLU A 38 -31.40 8.66 18.14
N ASP A 39 -30.52 9.66 18.01
CA ASP A 39 -29.41 9.60 17.05
C ASP A 39 -28.38 8.55 17.42
N LEU A 40 -28.02 8.46 18.70
CA LEU A 40 -27.06 7.48 19.18
C LEU A 40 -27.61 6.06 18.99
N ALA A 41 -28.87 5.83 19.35
CA ALA A 41 -29.54 4.57 19.08
C ALA A 41 -29.64 4.27 17.58
N ALA A 42 -29.85 5.30 16.75
CA ALA A 42 -29.93 5.13 15.31
C ALA A 42 -28.57 4.79 14.68
N LEU A 43 -27.46 5.37 15.17
CA LEU A 43 -26.09 5.02 14.79
C LEU A 43 -25.76 3.57 15.17
N ASP A 44 -26.07 3.19 16.41
CA ASP A 44 -25.76 1.85 16.94
C ASP A 44 -26.54 0.76 16.18
N ALA A 45 -27.82 0.99 15.91
CA ALA A 45 -28.66 0.06 15.16
C ALA A 45 -28.51 0.17 13.62
N GLY A 46 -27.72 1.11 13.11
CA GLY A 46 -27.63 1.41 11.67
C GLY A 46 -28.94 1.91 11.03
N SER A 47 -29.94 2.29 11.85
CA SER A 47 -31.27 2.67 11.38
C SER A 47 -31.28 4.06 10.71
N HIS A 48 -30.25 4.87 10.95
CA HIS A 48 -30.01 6.19 10.32
C HIS A 48 -29.79 6.14 8.79
N THR A 49 -29.48 4.96 8.25
CA THR A 49 -29.24 4.73 6.82
C THR A 49 -30.45 5.06 5.96
N LEU A 50 -30.21 5.63 4.77
CA LEU A 50 -31.25 5.99 3.81
C LEU A 50 -32.08 4.75 3.42
N LYS A 51 -33.41 4.86 3.53
CA LYS A 51 -34.33 3.76 3.20
C LYS A 51 -34.70 3.79 1.71
N LEU A 52 -34.90 2.61 1.13
CA LEU A 52 -35.18 2.44 -0.31
C LEU A 52 -36.35 3.29 -0.80
N HIS A 53 -37.47 3.33 -0.07
CA HIS A 53 -38.64 4.13 -0.45
C HIS A 53 -38.43 5.65 -0.38
N VAL A 54 -37.41 6.12 0.36
CA VAL A 54 -37.00 7.53 0.35
C VAL A 54 -36.07 7.78 -0.82
N ALA A 55 -35.11 6.87 -1.07
CA ALA A 55 -34.21 6.94 -2.21
C ALA A 55 -34.96 6.99 -3.55
N ASP A 56 -36.01 6.20 -3.72
CA ASP A 56 -36.90 6.18 -4.90
C ASP A 56 -37.59 7.53 -5.17
N LYS A 57 -37.69 8.39 -4.16
CA LYS A 57 -38.22 9.76 -4.30
C LYS A 57 -37.14 10.81 -4.52
N MET A 58 -35.86 10.43 -4.41
CA MET A 58 -34.73 11.34 -4.54
C MET A 58 -34.18 11.37 -5.97
N ILE A 59 -34.15 10.23 -6.66
CA ILE A 59 -33.65 10.08 -8.04
C ILE A 59 -34.48 9.05 -8.80
N GLU A 60 -34.30 8.97 -10.12
CA GLU A 60 -34.99 8.02 -11.00
C GLU A 60 -34.33 6.63 -11.02
N ASN A 61 -35.11 5.60 -11.39
CA ASN A 61 -34.64 4.22 -11.63
C ASN A 61 -33.90 3.57 -10.45
N VAL A 62 -34.38 3.80 -9.23
CA VAL A 62 -33.75 3.27 -8.02
C VAL A 62 -33.97 1.76 -7.88
N VAL A 63 -32.87 1.01 -7.72
CA VAL A 63 -32.88 -0.44 -7.46
C VAL A 63 -32.25 -0.83 -6.13
N GLY A 64 -31.67 0.14 -5.40
CA GLY A 64 -30.94 -0.09 -4.16
C GLY A 64 -30.38 1.20 -3.57
N VAL A 65 -29.74 1.07 -2.41
CA VAL A 65 -29.02 2.16 -1.73
C VAL A 65 -27.55 1.73 -1.58
N PHE A 66 -26.64 2.59 -2.01
CA PHE A 66 -25.19 2.38 -1.89
C PHE A 66 -24.66 3.12 -0.67
N GLY A 67 -23.98 2.39 0.24
CA GLY A 67 -23.42 2.94 1.47
C GLY A 67 -21.92 3.23 1.36
N LEU A 68 -21.47 4.31 1.99
CA LEU A 68 -20.06 4.63 2.21
C LEU A 68 -19.75 4.62 3.73
N PRO A 69 -18.50 4.31 4.14
CA PRO A 69 -18.11 4.39 5.54
C PRO A 69 -18.28 5.81 6.09
N MET A 70 -18.87 5.93 7.27
CA MET A 70 -18.98 7.20 8.00
C MET A 70 -17.99 7.23 9.18
N GLY A 71 -17.07 8.18 9.15
CA GLY A 71 -16.10 8.44 10.21
C GLY A 71 -16.21 9.86 10.76
N VAL A 72 -15.41 10.17 11.77
CA VAL A 72 -15.31 11.52 12.36
C VAL A 72 -13.87 12.00 12.42
N GLY A 73 -13.62 13.19 11.90
CA GLY A 73 -12.40 13.96 12.06
C GLY A 73 -12.39 14.66 13.42
N LEU A 74 -11.39 14.35 14.24
CA LEU A 74 -11.26 14.86 15.60
C LEU A 74 -10.23 16.00 15.69
N ASN A 75 -10.24 16.69 16.83
CA ASN A 75 -9.29 17.75 17.22
C ASN A 75 -9.43 19.08 16.48
N PHE A 76 -10.43 19.24 15.60
CA PHE A 76 -10.63 20.51 14.89
C PHE A 76 -10.99 21.62 15.88
N LEU A 77 -10.30 22.74 15.70
CA LEU A 77 -10.54 24.02 16.34
C LEU A 77 -10.60 25.04 15.21
N VAL A 78 -11.80 25.55 14.90
CA VAL A 78 -12.06 26.46 13.77
C VAL A 78 -12.69 27.72 14.35
N ASP A 79 -12.05 28.87 14.14
CA ASP A 79 -12.48 30.17 14.66
C ASP A 79 -12.74 30.17 16.18
N GLY A 80 -11.92 29.41 16.91
CA GLY A 80 -12.03 29.26 18.37
C GLY A 80 -13.09 28.27 18.85
N ARG A 81 -13.86 27.66 17.94
CA ARG A 81 -14.87 26.64 18.25
C ARG A 81 -14.33 25.23 17.99
N GLU A 82 -14.59 24.33 18.93
CA GLU A 82 -14.28 22.92 18.76
C GLU A 82 -15.33 22.24 17.87
N VAL A 83 -14.88 21.49 16.86
CA VAL A 83 -15.76 20.87 15.87
C VAL A 83 -15.38 19.39 15.72
N ILE A 84 -16.37 18.51 15.72
CA ILE A 84 -16.22 17.12 15.30
C ILE A 84 -16.74 17.02 13.88
N VAL A 85 -15.87 16.64 12.94
CA VAL A 85 -16.16 16.72 11.51
C VAL A 85 -16.66 15.37 10.99
N PRO A 86 -17.93 15.22 10.58
CA PRO A 86 -18.39 13.99 9.93
C PRO A 86 -17.78 13.86 8.53
N LEU A 87 -17.36 12.66 8.17
CA LEU A 87 -16.68 12.35 6.91
C LEU A 87 -17.26 11.05 6.35
N SER A 88 -17.61 11.06 5.06
CA SER A 88 -18.09 9.89 4.34
C SER A 88 -17.15 9.61 3.16
N VAL A 89 -16.29 8.60 3.28
CA VAL A 89 -15.23 8.32 2.31
C VAL A 89 -14.74 6.87 2.42
N GLU A 90 -14.37 6.27 1.30
CA GLU A 90 -13.86 4.90 1.19
C GLU A 90 -12.33 4.82 1.31
N GLU A 91 -11.62 5.89 0.93
CA GLU A 91 -10.16 5.89 0.87
C GLU A 91 -9.55 5.85 2.29
N PRO A 92 -8.68 4.84 2.57
CA PRO A 92 -7.92 4.73 3.79
C PRO A 92 -7.14 6.01 4.15
N SER A 93 -6.83 6.16 5.44
CA SER A 93 -5.94 7.20 5.98
C SER A 93 -6.44 8.65 5.92
N ILE A 94 -7.48 8.97 5.15
CA ILE A 94 -8.03 10.35 5.08
C ILE A 94 -8.45 10.84 6.47
N VAL A 95 -9.33 10.10 7.16
CA VAL A 95 -9.86 10.48 8.47
C VAL A 95 -8.75 10.59 9.53
N ALA A 96 -7.78 9.68 9.48
CA ALA A 96 -6.63 9.67 10.39
C ALA A 96 -5.68 10.85 10.13
N GLY A 97 -5.38 11.13 8.85
CA GLY A 97 -4.57 12.26 8.40
C GLY A 97 -5.17 13.59 8.83
N LEU A 98 -6.47 13.79 8.57
CA LEU A 98 -7.23 14.97 9.03
C LEU A 98 -7.13 15.16 10.55
N SER A 99 -7.41 14.09 11.30
CA SER A 99 -7.39 14.16 12.77
C SER A 99 -5.99 14.48 13.33
N GLY A 100 -4.94 13.95 12.70
CA GLY A 100 -3.54 14.24 13.06
C GLY A 100 -3.11 15.66 12.68
N ALA A 101 -3.53 16.15 11.50
CA ALA A 101 -3.32 17.52 11.06
C ALA A 101 -3.98 18.52 12.02
N ALA A 102 -5.27 18.32 12.30
CA ALA A 102 -6.03 19.16 13.22
C ALA A 102 -5.43 19.15 14.63
N ARG A 103 -4.98 18.00 15.13
CA ARG A 103 -4.28 17.91 16.42
C ARG A 103 -3.01 18.77 16.46
N THR A 104 -2.25 18.79 15.36
CA THR A 104 -1.02 19.58 15.26
C THR A 104 -1.34 21.07 15.20
N ALA A 105 -2.30 21.46 14.36
CA ALA A 105 -2.76 22.85 14.21
C ALA A 105 -3.37 23.41 15.51
N ARG A 106 -4.05 22.58 16.30
CA ARG A 106 -4.67 22.98 17.56
C ARG A 106 -3.66 23.49 18.58
N LEU A 107 -2.42 22.98 18.57
CA LEU A 107 -1.36 23.43 19.48
C LEU A 107 -1.00 24.92 19.32
N SER A 108 -1.40 25.53 18.19
CA SER A 108 -1.16 26.92 17.84
C SER A 108 -2.44 27.72 17.57
N GLY A 109 -3.57 27.27 18.14
CA GLY A 109 -4.84 28.00 18.08
C GLY A 109 -5.77 27.57 16.93
N GLY A 110 -5.42 26.52 16.18
CA GLY A 110 -6.29 25.93 15.17
C GLY A 110 -6.36 26.72 13.86
N TYR A 111 -7.50 26.61 13.18
CA TYR A 111 -7.76 27.24 11.89
C TYR A 111 -8.56 28.52 12.08
N ARG A 112 -8.29 29.52 11.23
CA ARG A 112 -9.12 30.72 11.12
C ARG A 112 -9.72 30.81 9.73
N THR A 113 -10.98 31.21 9.65
CA THR A 113 -11.71 31.28 8.38
C THR A 113 -12.35 32.64 8.14
N GLU A 114 -12.52 32.97 6.86
CA GLU A 114 -13.26 34.13 6.38
C GLU A 114 -14.08 33.67 5.19
N VAL A 115 -15.38 33.97 5.18
CA VAL A 115 -16.32 33.51 4.16
C VAL A 115 -17.01 34.73 3.58
N THR A 116 -17.05 34.84 2.25
CA THR A 116 -17.76 35.93 1.57
C THR A 116 -19.26 35.66 1.51
N ASP A 117 -20.03 36.64 1.07
CA ASP A 117 -21.48 36.46 0.88
C ASP A 117 -21.79 35.29 -0.07
N PRO A 118 -22.86 34.51 0.18
CA PRO A 118 -23.21 33.31 -0.59
C PRO A 118 -23.91 33.66 -1.92
N VAL A 119 -23.22 34.47 -2.73
CA VAL A 119 -23.71 34.96 -4.02
C VAL A 119 -23.39 33.95 -5.12
N LEU A 120 -24.42 33.57 -5.86
CA LEU A 120 -24.34 32.73 -7.05
C LEU A 120 -24.55 33.55 -8.32
N ILE A 121 -24.06 33.01 -9.43
CA ILE A 121 -24.25 33.59 -10.76
C ILE A 121 -25.27 32.74 -11.52
N GLY A 122 -26.37 33.37 -11.95
CA GLY A 122 -27.28 32.82 -12.95
C GLY A 122 -26.98 33.40 -14.33
N GLN A 123 -26.83 32.57 -15.35
CA GLN A 123 -26.52 33.02 -16.71
C GLN A 123 -27.77 32.95 -17.60
N VAL A 124 -28.06 34.05 -18.28
CA VAL A 124 -29.05 34.14 -19.36
C VAL A 124 -28.32 34.48 -20.65
N GLN A 125 -28.22 33.51 -21.55
CA GLN A 125 -27.57 33.67 -22.84
C GLN A 125 -28.56 34.20 -23.87
N VAL A 126 -28.20 35.30 -24.54
CA VAL A 126 -28.96 35.93 -25.61
C VAL A 126 -28.15 35.86 -26.90
N VAL A 127 -28.79 35.41 -27.98
CA VAL A 127 -28.23 35.32 -29.34
C VAL A 127 -29.10 36.08 -30.33
N ASN A 128 -28.62 36.23 -31.57
CA ASN A 128 -29.33 36.92 -32.66
C ASN A 128 -29.71 38.37 -32.30
N VAL A 129 -28.79 39.07 -31.63
CA VAL A 129 -28.96 40.47 -31.21
C VAL A 129 -28.45 41.37 -32.34
N ALA A 130 -29.30 42.22 -32.91
CA ALA A 130 -28.94 43.06 -34.06
C ALA A 130 -27.89 44.14 -33.73
N ASP A 131 -27.93 44.71 -32.52
CA ASP A 131 -27.00 45.73 -32.04
C ASP A 131 -26.56 45.36 -30.61
N VAL A 132 -25.49 44.57 -30.51
CA VAL A 132 -24.98 44.04 -29.23
C VAL A 132 -24.56 45.16 -28.26
N PRO A 133 -23.79 46.19 -28.67
CA PRO A 133 -23.45 47.30 -27.78
C PRO A 133 -24.67 48.00 -27.20
N ARG A 134 -25.67 48.33 -28.03
CA ARG A 134 -26.88 49.01 -27.57
C ARG A 134 -27.74 48.12 -26.67
N ALA A 135 -27.89 46.84 -27.01
CA ALA A 135 -28.63 45.88 -26.18
C ALA A 135 -27.98 45.72 -24.80
N ARG A 136 -26.64 45.68 -24.73
CA ARG A 136 -25.88 45.66 -23.48
C ARG A 136 -26.14 46.89 -22.63
N GLU A 137 -26.06 48.08 -23.22
CA GLU A 137 -26.31 49.34 -22.52
C GLU A 137 -27.74 49.42 -21.99
N THR A 138 -28.72 49.08 -22.83
CA THR A 138 -30.15 49.11 -22.44
C THR A 138 -30.45 48.12 -21.29
N LEU A 139 -29.83 46.94 -21.29
CA LEU A 139 -29.97 45.99 -20.17
C LEU A 139 -29.40 46.54 -18.86
N LEU A 140 -28.27 47.23 -18.92
CA LEU A 140 -27.65 47.85 -17.75
C LEU A 140 -28.47 49.03 -17.23
N GLU A 141 -29.02 49.87 -18.13
CA GLU A 141 -29.95 50.96 -17.77
C GLU A 141 -31.22 50.42 -17.11
N ARG A 142 -31.75 49.30 -17.63
CA ARG A 142 -32.96 48.65 -17.11
C ARG A 142 -32.69 47.54 -16.10
N LYS A 143 -31.50 47.50 -15.49
CA LYS A 143 -31.13 46.42 -14.56
C LYS A 143 -32.10 46.27 -13.40
N GLN A 144 -32.68 47.37 -12.92
CA GLN A 144 -33.61 47.34 -11.79
C GLN A 144 -34.91 46.61 -12.14
N ASP A 145 -35.38 46.69 -13.38
CA ASP A 145 -36.57 45.96 -13.84
C ASP A 145 -36.32 44.46 -13.81
N VAL A 146 -35.14 44.03 -14.27
CA VAL A 146 -34.70 42.63 -14.25
C VAL A 146 -34.59 42.12 -12.81
N LEU A 147 -33.97 42.89 -11.92
CA LEU A 147 -33.84 42.54 -10.50
C LEU A 147 -35.20 42.45 -9.80
N ASN A 148 -36.11 43.40 -10.07
CA ASN A 148 -37.45 43.40 -9.50
C ASN A 148 -38.24 42.16 -9.94
N LEU A 149 -38.19 41.82 -11.23
CA LEU A 149 -38.83 40.62 -11.76
C LEU A 149 -38.24 39.35 -11.15
N ALA A 150 -36.91 39.20 -11.14
CA ALA A 150 -36.24 38.05 -10.54
C ALA A 150 -36.64 37.86 -9.07
N ASN A 151 -36.62 38.94 -8.28
CA ASN A 151 -36.96 38.91 -6.86
C ASN A 151 -38.45 38.62 -6.60
N SER A 152 -39.34 39.02 -7.50
CA SER A 152 -40.79 38.74 -7.38
C SER A 152 -41.13 37.24 -7.43
N LEU A 153 -40.26 36.43 -8.06
CA LEU A 153 -40.45 34.97 -8.18
C LEU A 153 -40.14 34.23 -6.87
N HIS A 154 -39.34 34.83 -5.99
CA HIS A 154 -38.92 34.22 -4.72
C HIS A 154 -39.09 35.15 -3.51
N PRO A 155 -40.32 35.61 -3.21
CA PRO A 155 -40.57 36.64 -2.19
C PRO A 155 -40.16 36.19 -0.77
N LYS A 156 -40.24 34.88 -0.48
CA LYS A 156 -39.82 34.33 0.82
C LYS A 156 -38.30 34.44 1.04
N MET A 157 -37.49 34.29 -0.01
CA MET A 157 -36.04 34.43 0.10
C MET A 157 -35.66 35.90 0.28
N VAL A 158 -36.32 36.80 -0.45
CA VAL A 158 -36.16 38.26 -0.29
C VAL A 158 -36.54 38.70 1.12
N ALA A 159 -37.63 38.17 1.68
CA ALA A 159 -38.05 38.45 3.06
C ALA A 159 -37.03 37.99 4.12
N ARG A 160 -36.24 36.94 3.83
CA ARG A 160 -35.10 36.49 4.67
C ARG A 160 -33.82 37.28 4.40
N GLY A 161 -33.94 38.35 3.63
CA GLY A 161 -32.87 39.24 3.26
C GLY A 161 -32.06 38.79 2.06
N GLY A 162 -32.32 37.65 1.40
CA GLY A 162 -31.60 37.21 0.18
C GLY A 162 -32.09 37.89 -1.10
N GLY A 163 -31.94 37.21 -2.25
CA GLY A 163 -32.44 37.68 -3.55
C GLY A 163 -31.37 38.07 -4.56
N ALA A 164 -31.81 38.39 -5.77
CA ALA A 164 -30.99 38.99 -6.81
C ALA A 164 -30.51 40.38 -6.36
N ARG A 165 -29.20 40.58 -6.41
CA ARG A 165 -28.46 41.76 -5.92
C ARG A 165 -28.04 42.69 -7.02
N ASP A 166 -27.54 42.13 -8.11
CA ASP A 166 -27.04 42.91 -9.22
C ASP A 166 -27.12 42.12 -10.53
N VAL A 167 -26.90 42.83 -11.64
CA VAL A 167 -26.84 42.28 -12.98
C VAL A 167 -25.55 42.75 -13.65
N GLU A 168 -24.78 41.80 -14.17
CA GLU A 168 -23.63 42.06 -15.03
C GLU A 168 -23.94 41.58 -16.45
N VAL A 169 -23.36 42.20 -17.47
CA VAL A 169 -23.63 41.86 -18.88
C VAL A 169 -22.33 41.79 -19.67
N PHE A 170 -22.07 40.61 -20.21
CA PHE A 170 -20.86 40.27 -20.96
C PHE A 170 -21.17 40.08 -22.44
N HIS A 171 -20.24 40.49 -23.29
CA HIS A 171 -20.27 40.22 -24.72
C HIS A 171 -19.15 39.22 -25.04
N HIS A 172 -19.53 38.09 -25.62
CA HIS A 172 -18.63 37.04 -26.07
C HIS A 172 -18.81 36.78 -27.56
N ARG A 173 -17.72 36.40 -28.22
CA ARG A 173 -17.71 35.93 -29.60
C ARG A 173 -17.30 34.46 -29.63
N ALA A 174 -18.07 33.65 -30.34
CA ALA A 174 -17.72 32.24 -30.54
C ALA A 174 -16.45 32.14 -31.42
N PRO A 175 -15.43 31.36 -31.01
CA PRO A 175 -14.17 31.25 -31.75
C PRO A 175 -14.28 30.46 -33.08
N GLU A 176 -15.30 29.62 -33.22
CA GLU A 176 -15.63 28.92 -34.48
C GLU A 176 -17.10 29.23 -34.83
N GLY A 177 -17.31 30.00 -35.91
CA GLY A 177 -18.63 30.43 -36.39
C GLY A 177 -19.47 29.25 -36.90
N GLY A 178 -20.45 28.82 -36.11
CA GLY A 178 -21.35 27.71 -36.44
C GLY A 178 -22.53 28.07 -37.36
N ASP A 179 -22.39 29.06 -38.25
CA ASP A 179 -23.32 29.30 -39.36
C ASP A 179 -22.68 28.74 -40.65
N PRO A 180 -23.45 28.18 -41.61
CA PRO A 180 -22.90 27.68 -42.89
C PRO A 180 -22.08 28.71 -43.68
N GLU A 181 -22.25 30.00 -43.35
CA GLU A 181 -21.61 31.15 -43.98
C GLU A 181 -20.31 31.61 -43.26
N GLY A 182 -19.93 30.98 -42.15
CA GLY A 182 -18.65 31.22 -41.47
C GLY A 182 -18.57 32.52 -40.65
N GLU A 183 -19.69 33.16 -40.34
CA GLU A 183 -19.71 34.39 -39.52
C GLU A 183 -19.52 34.09 -38.02
N GLU A 184 -18.77 34.97 -37.33
CA GLU A 184 -18.58 34.94 -35.88
C GLU A 184 -19.93 35.13 -35.17
N ARG A 185 -20.33 34.17 -34.31
CA ARG A 185 -21.58 34.29 -33.55
C ARG A 185 -21.38 35.15 -32.30
N ASP A 186 -22.00 36.32 -32.28
CA ASP A 186 -22.08 37.17 -31.10
C ASP A 186 -23.07 36.59 -30.06
N MET A 187 -22.67 36.65 -28.79
CA MET A 187 -23.47 36.24 -27.64
C MET A 187 -23.42 37.31 -26.57
N LEU A 188 -24.59 37.74 -26.11
CA LEU A 188 -24.71 38.54 -24.90
C LEU A 188 -25.05 37.60 -23.74
N VAL A 189 -24.29 37.66 -22.65
CA VAL A 189 -24.51 36.81 -21.48
C VAL A 189 -24.80 37.69 -20.27
N VAL A 190 -26.02 37.61 -19.78
CA VAL A 190 -26.46 38.33 -18.58
C VAL A 190 -26.19 37.46 -17.36
N HIS A 191 -25.43 37.98 -16.40
CA HIS A 191 -25.20 37.37 -15.10
C HIS A 191 -26.13 38.00 -14.07
N LEU A 192 -27.00 37.20 -13.47
CA LEU A 192 -27.79 37.57 -12.30
C LEU A 192 -27.03 37.15 -11.04
N LEU A 193 -26.65 38.11 -10.20
CA LEU A 193 -25.97 37.84 -8.94
C LEU A 193 -26.99 37.61 -7.83
N VAL A 194 -27.11 36.38 -7.33
CA VAL A 194 -28.20 35.98 -6.41
C VAL A 194 -27.65 35.52 -5.06
N ASP A 195 -28.02 36.22 -3.99
CA ASP A 195 -27.78 35.79 -2.62
C ASP A 195 -28.82 34.75 -2.21
N THR A 196 -28.37 33.50 -2.08
CA THR A 196 -29.23 32.33 -1.83
C THR A 196 -29.29 31.93 -0.35
N ARG A 197 -28.64 32.69 0.54
CA ARG A 197 -28.61 32.45 1.98
C ARG A 197 -28.18 31.00 2.28
N GLU A 198 -28.98 30.29 3.09
CA GLU A 198 -28.72 28.94 3.58
C GLU A 198 -28.87 27.83 2.53
N ALA A 199 -29.49 28.11 1.38
CA ALA A 199 -29.74 27.11 0.35
C ALA A 199 -28.53 26.97 -0.58
N MET A 200 -28.30 25.78 -1.15
CA MET A 200 -27.28 25.62 -2.21
C MET A 200 -27.61 26.50 -3.43
N GLY A 201 -28.89 26.63 -3.80
CA GLY A 201 -29.37 27.73 -4.65
C GLY A 201 -29.61 27.42 -6.12
N ALA A 202 -29.23 26.24 -6.64
CA ALA A 202 -29.36 25.91 -8.07
C ALA A 202 -30.77 26.12 -8.65
N ASN A 203 -31.80 25.49 -8.04
CA ASN A 203 -33.18 25.62 -8.50
C ASN A 203 -33.73 27.06 -8.39
N ILE A 204 -33.28 27.80 -7.37
CA ILE A 204 -33.69 29.20 -7.16
C ILE A 204 -33.12 30.08 -8.27
N VAL A 205 -31.83 29.95 -8.55
CA VAL A 205 -31.14 30.74 -9.59
C VAL A 205 -31.70 30.40 -10.97
N ASN A 206 -31.89 29.11 -11.28
CA ASN A 206 -32.47 28.69 -12.55
C ASN A 206 -33.89 29.24 -12.73
N GLY A 207 -34.75 29.15 -11.70
CA GLY A 207 -36.10 29.72 -11.75
C GLY A 207 -36.10 31.23 -11.97
N MET A 208 -35.15 31.97 -11.36
CA MET A 208 -34.97 33.39 -11.65
C MET A 208 -34.53 33.66 -13.09
N CYS A 209 -33.55 32.90 -13.60
CA CYS A 209 -33.09 33.02 -14.99
C CYS A 209 -34.21 32.73 -15.99
N GLU A 210 -35.02 31.70 -15.74
CA GLU A 210 -36.20 31.37 -16.54
C GLU A 210 -37.24 32.49 -16.52
N GLY A 211 -37.56 33.03 -15.34
CA GLY A 211 -38.57 34.05 -15.20
C GLY A 211 -38.19 35.42 -15.77
N VAL A 212 -36.89 35.77 -15.81
CA VAL A 212 -36.45 37.03 -16.45
C VAL A 212 -36.25 36.91 -17.96
N ALA A 213 -36.27 35.70 -18.53
CA ALA A 213 -35.93 35.45 -19.92
C ALA A 213 -36.73 36.31 -20.91
N SER A 214 -38.07 36.33 -20.79
CA SER A 214 -38.93 37.10 -21.70
C SER A 214 -38.72 38.61 -21.59
N LEU A 215 -38.38 39.12 -20.40
CA LEU A 215 -38.03 40.53 -20.23
C LEU A 215 -36.69 40.85 -20.90
N VAL A 216 -35.70 39.96 -20.75
CA VAL A 216 -34.39 40.09 -21.42
C VAL A 216 -34.53 40.04 -22.94
N GLU A 217 -35.35 39.15 -23.50
CA GLU A 217 -35.67 39.13 -24.94
C GLU A 217 -36.33 40.44 -25.39
N ALA A 218 -37.31 40.94 -24.63
CA ALA A 218 -38.00 42.19 -24.95
C ALA A 218 -37.07 43.42 -24.92
N ILE A 219 -36.08 43.45 -24.02
CA ILE A 219 -35.10 44.54 -23.93
C ILE A 219 -34.08 44.47 -25.07
N THR A 220 -33.59 43.27 -25.39
CA THR A 220 -32.46 43.08 -26.32
C THR A 220 -32.89 42.95 -27.77
N GLY A 221 -34.15 42.55 -28.03
CA GLY A 221 -34.63 42.13 -29.35
C GLY A 221 -34.01 40.81 -29.85
N GLY A 222 -33.19 40.15 -29.03
CA GLY A 222 -32.58 38.86 -29.33
C GLY A 222 -33.40 37.69 -28.80
N ARG A 223 -32.85 36.47 -28.94
CA ARG A 223 -33.44 35.23 -28.48
C ARG A 223 -32.66 34.68 -27.28
N VAL A 224 -33.34 34.34 -26.19
CA VAL A 224 -32.75 33.68 -25.04
C VAL A 224 -32.65 32.18 -25.28
N PHE A 225 -31.50 31.59 -24.93
CA PHE A 225 -31.25 30.16 -25.10
C PHE A 225 -31.00 29.45 -23.76
N LEU A 226 -29.80 29.61 -23.18
CA LEU A 226 -29.46 29.06 -21.86
C LEU A 226 -29.96 29.97 -20.73
N ARG A 227 -30.51 29.34 -19.69
CA ARG A 227 -30.99 29.96 -18.43
C ARG A 227 -30.56 29.04 -17.28
N ILE A 228 -29.33 29.19 -16.83
CA ILE A 228 -28.70 28.18 -15.99
C ILE A 228 -27.72 28.83 -15.02
N LEU A 229 -27.60 28.30 -13.81
CA LEU A 229 -26.54 28.72 -12.90
C LEU A 229 -25.13 28.45 -13.48
N SER A 230 -24.17 29.25 -13.05
CA SER A 230 -22.75 28.93 -13.18
C SER A 230 -22.26 28.20 -11.93
N ASN A 231 -21.61 27.05 -12.13
CA ASN A 231 -20.91 26.35 -11.04
C ASN A 231 -19.55 26.97 -10.70
N LEU A 232 -19.02 27.88 -11.52
CA LEU A 232 -17.89 28.71 -11.08
C LEU A 232 -18.42 29.74 -10.06
N THR A 233 -18.46 29.34 -8.79
CA THR A 233 -19.03 30.10 -7.67
C THR A 233 -18.02 31.06 -7.06
N ASP A 234 -17.28 31.78 -7.91
CA ASP A 234 -16.15 32.64 -7.52
C ASP A 234 -16.53 33.90 -6.69
N ARG A 235 -17.83 34.14 -6.48
CA ARG A 235 -18.38 35.16 -5.56
C ARG A 235 -18.66 34.62 -4.16
N ALA A 236 -18.68 33.30 -3.98
CA ALA A 236 -18.87 32.61 -2.71
C ALA A 236 -17.57 31.88 -2.33
N LEU A 237 -16.60 32.63 -1.79
CA LEU A 237 -15.27 32.14 -1.44
C LEU A 237 -15.16 31.82 0.05
N VAL A 238 -14.45 30.74 0.36
CA VAL A 238 -13.88 30.49 1.68
C VAL A 238 -12.38 30.75 1.64
N ARG A 239 -11.89 31.44 2.67
CA ARG A 239 -10.47 31.57 2.99
C ARG A 239 -10.24 30.89 4.32
N ALA A 240 -9.31 29.95 4.38
CA ALA A 240 -8.86 29.39 5.66
C ALA A 240 -7.35 29.50 5.80
N ARG A 241 -6.88 29.69 7.02
CA ARG A 241 -5.46 29.78 7.34
C ARG A 241 -5.10 29.02 8.61
N VAL A 242 -3.86 28.56 8.67
CA VAL A 242 -3.25 27.91 9.84
C VAL A 242 -1.80 28.38 10.00
N ARG A 243 -1.37 28.57 11.24
CA ARG A 243 0.04 28.78 11.61
C ARG A 243 0.49 27.61 12.46
N ILE A 244 1.61 26.97 12.12
CA ILE A 244 2.16 25.84 12.86
C ILE A 244 3.63 26.15 13.21
N PRO A 245 3.93 26.36 14.51
CA PRO A 245 5.28 26.57 14.96
C PRO A 245 6.21 25.40 14.66
N VAL A 246 7.47 25.71 14.34
CA VAL A 246 8.47 24.73 13.92
C VAL A 246 8.65 23.60 14.94
N GLN A 247 8.62 23.92 16.23
CA GLN A 247 8.72 22.92 17.30
C GLN A 247 7.59 21.87 17.25
N ASN A 248 6.42 22.21 16.73
CA ASN A 248 5.27 21.30 16.60
C ASN A 248 5.34 20.45 15.33
N LEU A 249 6.29 20.73 14.42
CA LEU A 249 6.53 19.97 13.19
C LEU A 249 7.60 18.89 13.36
N ALA A 250 8.40 18.95 14.43
CA ALA A 250 9.49 18.01 14.67
C ALA A 250 8.96 16.57 14.79
N MET A 251 9.69 15.64 14.18
CA MET A 251 9.43 14.19 14.23
C MET A 251 10.70 13.44 14.59
N LYS A 252 10.56 12.15 14.96
CA LYS A 252 11.65 11.31 15.50
C LYS A 252 12.96 11.41 14.68
N ASP A 253 12.84 11.49 13.36
CA ASP A 253 13.97 11.50 12.42
C ASP A 253 14.09 12.81 11.61
N TYR A 254 13.21 13.80 11.85
CA TYR A 254 13.17 15.06 11.07
C TYR A 254 13.04 16.28 11.97
N ALA A 255 14.00 17.21 11.86
CA ALA A 255 13.91 18.52 12.48
C ALA A 255 12.70 19.29 11.91
N GLY A 256 11.98 20.03 12.77
CA GLY A 256 10.77 20.75 12.35
C GLY A 256 11.00 21.75 11.22
N THR A 257 12.20 22.34 11.13
CA THR A 257 12.59 23.24 10.02
C THR A 257 12.67 22.49 8.69
N ALA A 258 13.25 21.30 8.69
CA ALA A 258 13.31 20.45 7.49
C ALA A 258 11.91 20.04 7.03
N VAL A 259 11.00 19.72 7.96
CA VAL A 259 9.59 19.42 7.64
C VAL A 259 8.88 20.62 7.05
N ARG A 260 9.04 21.81 7.65
CA ARG A 260 8.49 23.08 7.14
C ARG A 260 8.97 23.33 5.72
N ASP A 261 10.28 23.29 5.50
CA ASP A 261 10.90 23.64 4.22
C ASP A 261 10.52 22.61 3.14
N GLY A 262 10.42 21.32 3.49
CA GLY A 262 9.91 20.29 2.59
C GLY A 262 8.46 20.51 2.18
N ILE A 263 7.59 20.95 3.10
CA ILE A 263 6.19 21.30 2.79
C ILE A 263 6.12 22.50 1.83
N ILE A 264 6.94 23.54 2.06
CA ILE A 264 7.00 24.72 1.20
C ILE A 264 7.45 24.33 -0.21
N LEU A 265 8.55 23.57 -0.34
CA LEU A 265 9.06 23.11 -1.63
C LEU A 265 8.05 22.24 -2.39
N ALA A 266 7.33 21.37 -1.69
CA ALA A 266 6.28 20.55 -2.30
C ALA A 266 5.10 21.39 -2.80
N ASN A 267 4.75 22.47 -2.09
CA ASN A 267 3.76 23.45 -2.54
C ASN A 267 4.27 24.26 -3.75
N ASP A 268 5.53 24.68 -3.75
CA ASP A 268 6.13 25.43 -4.86
C ASP A 268 6.10 24.63 -6.17
N LEU A 269 6.39 23.33 -6.12
CA LEU A 269 6.23 22.45 -7.27
C LEU A 269 4.77 22.43 -7.78
N ALA A 270 3.79 22.36 -6.86
CA ALA A 270 2.37 22.39 -7.20
C ALA A 270 1.89 23.75 -7.73
N LEU A 271 2.61 24.85 -7.47
CA LEU A 271 2.29 26.16 -8.01
C LEU A 271 2.78 26.33 -9.46
N VAL A 272 3.80 25.58 -9.90
CA VAL A 272 4.41 25.74 -11.23
C VAL A 272 4.12 24.60 -12.21
N ASP A 273 3.88 23.39 -11.71
CA ASP A 273 3.64 22.20 -12.52
C ASP A 273 2.18 21.71 -12.41
N PRO A 274 1.37 21.78 -13.48
CA PRO A 274 0.00 21.29 -13.51
C PRO A 274 -0.16 19.80 -13.13
N TYR A 275 0.84 18.96 -13.42
CA TYR A 275 0.78 17.53 -13.06
C TYR A 275 0.79 17.38 -11.54
N ARG A 276 1.69 18.11 -10.87
CA ARG A 276 1.72 18.12 -9.41
C ARG A 276 0.51 18.85 -8.84
N ALA A 277 0.12 19.99 -9.39
CA ALA A 277 -1.06 20.76 -8.96
C ALA A 277 -2.33 19.89 -8.94
N THR A 278 -2.50 19.03 -9.95
CA THR A 278 -3.65 18.12 -10.05
C THR A 278 -3.71 17.17 -8.86
N THR A 279 -2.59 16.53 -8.55
CA THR A 279 -2.49 15.60 -7.40
C THR A 279 -2.62 16.35 -6.06
N HIS A 280 -2.05 17.55 -5.98
CA HIS A 280 -2.10 18.41 -4.80
C HIS A 280 -3.54 18.83 -4.47
N ASN A 281 -4.29 19.27 -5.48
CA ASN A 281 -5.69 19.65 -5.32
C ASN A 281 -6.59 18.43 -5.09
N LYS A 282 -6.36 17.28 -5.74
CA LYS A 282 -7.02 16.01 -5.38
C LYS A 282 -6.88 15.71 -3.88
N GLY A 283 -5.68 15.93 -3.33
CA GLY A 283 -5.44 15.80 -1.90
C GLY A 283 -6.29 16.73 -1.03
N ILE A 284 -6.57 17.97 -1.47
CA ILE A 284 -7.53 18.87 -0.79
C ILE A 284 -8.93 18.27 -0.84
N MET A 285 -9.35 17.83 -2.03
CA MET A 285 -10.70 17.35 -2.29
C MET A 285 -11.05 16.06 -1.57
N ASN A 286 -10.07 15.20 -1.28
CA ASN A 286 -10.23 14.04 -0.38
C ASN A 286 -10.90 14.40 0.97
N GLY A 287 -10.58 15.58 1.53
CA GLY A 287 -11.21 16.05 2.75
C GLY A 287 -12.52 16.79 2.50
N VAL A 288 -12.54 17.67 1.49
CA VAL A 288 -13.69 18.53 1.14
C VAL A 288 -14.90 17.69 0.71
N ASP A 289 -14.71 16.71 -0.16
CA ASP A 289 -15.78 15.86 -0.65
C ASP A 289 -16.33 14.95 0.45
N ALA A 290 -15.45 14.43 1.30
CA ALA A 290 -15.87 13.56 2.41
C ALA A 290 -16.85 14.27 3.35
N ILE A 291 -16.61 15.54 3.69
CA ILE A 291 -17.56 16.33 4.49
C ILE A 291 -18.76 16.81 3.67
N ALA A 292 -18.59 17.14 2.38
CA ALA A 292 -19.69 17.53 1.51
C ALA A 292 -20.72 16.39 1.38
N ILE A 293 -20.26 15.16 1.13
CA ILE A 293 -21.10 13.97 1.06
C ILE A 293 -21.78 13.71 2.41
N ALA A 294 -21.02 13.74 3.51
CA ALA A 294 -21.57 13.51 4.85
C ALA A 294 -22.66 14.52 5.25
N THR A 295 -22.56 15.75 4.74
CA THR A 295 -23.52 16.84 4.99
C THR A 295 -24.56 16.99 3.90
N GLY A 296 -24.61 16.08 2.90
CA GLY A 296 -25.63 16.06 1.85
C GLY A 296 -25.50 17.16 0.79
N ASN A 297 -24.32 17.75 0.65
CA ASN A 297 -24.01 18.77 -0.35
C ASN A 297 -23.58 18.14 -1.69
N ASP A 298 -23.78 18.88 -2.78
CA ASP A 298 -23.34 18.44 -4.11
C ASP A 298 -21.83 18.63 -4.27
N PHE A 299 -21.09 17.55 -4.06
CA PHE A 299 -19.63 17.56 -4.19
C PHE A 299 -19.16 17.85 -5.63
N ARG A 300 -19.96 17.53 -6.68
CA ARG A 300 -19.57 17.80 -8.07
C ARG A 300 -19.55 19.29 -8.37
N ALA A 301 -20.52 20.03 -7.81
CA ALA A 301 -20.55 21.48 -7.94
C ALA A 301 -19.33 22.13 -7.25
N ILE A 302 -18.95 21.63 -6.07
CA ILE A 302 -17.77 22.11 -5.33
C ILE A 302 -16.48 21.80 -6.11
N GLU A 303 -16.32 20.55 -6.58
CA GLU A 303 -15.18 20.10 -7.39
C GLU A 303 -15.01 20.94 -8.66
N ALA A 304 -16.08 21.10 -9.44
CA ALA A 304 -16.05 21.90 -10.67
C ALA A 304 -15.63 23.34 -10.39
N ALA A 305 -16.15 23.96 -9.33
CA ALA A 305 -15.81 25.32 -8.94
C ALA A 305 -14.34 25.44 -8.50
N ALA A 306 -13.89 24.53 -7.64
CA ALA A 306 -12.54 24.49 -7.10
C ALA A 306 -11.50 24.33 -8.21
N HIS A 307 -11.69 23.37 -9.10
CA HIS A 307 -10.77 23.09 -10.20
C HIS A 307 -10.78 24.17 -11.28
N ALA A 308 -11.94 24.77 -11.59
CA ALA A 308 -11.99 25.93 -12.49
C ALA A 308 -11.26 27.15 -11.88
N TYR A 309 -11.46 27.39 -10.57
CA TYR A 309 -10.81 28.49 -9.86
C TYR A 309 -9.29 28.29 -9.74
N ALA A 310 -8.82 27.05 -9.65
CA ALA A 310 -7.40 26.71 -9.70
C ALA A 310 -6.72 27.11 -11.02
N ALA A 311 -7.49 27.26 -12.11
CA ALA A 311 -7.00 27.69 -13.43
C ALA A 311 -7.24 29.18 -13.76
N ARG A 312 -7.80 29.96 -12.83
CA ARG A 312 -8.24 31.35 -13.07
C ARG A 312 -7.16 32.31 -13.59
N SER A 313 -5.88 32.00 -13.37
CA SER A 313 -4.75 32.80 -13.86
C SER A 313 -4.26 32.38 -15.26
N GLY A 314 -5.00 31.54 -15.98
CA GLY A 314 -4.61 30.98 -17.28
C GLY A 314 -3.76 29.71 -17.23
N GLN A 315 -3.39 29.24 -16.04
CA GLN A 315 -2.72 27.94 -15.82
C GLN A 315 -3.32 27.31 -14.57
N TYR A 316 -3.53 26.00 -14.60
CA TYR A 316 -3.98 25.21 -13.46
C TYR A 316 -2.89 25.09 -12.38
N ARG A 317 -3.16 25.53 -11.14
CA ARG A 317 -2.20 25.65 -10.03
C ARG A 317 -2.76 25.12 -8.71
N ALA A 318 -1.91 25.01 -7.68
CA ALA A 318 -2.35 24.71 -6.32
C ALA A 318 -3.38 25.73 -5.79
N LEU A 319 -4.40 25.23 -5.08
CA LEU A 319 -5.38 26.07 -4.36
C LEU A 319 -4.85 26.59 -3.01
N THR A 320 -3.78 26.00 -2.49
CA THR A 320 -3.14 26.42 -1.24
C THR A 320 -1.82 27.14 -1.50
N ARG A 321 -1.38 27.90 -0.49
CA ARG A 321 -0.02 28.41 -0.38
C ARG A 321 0.55 28.04 0.97
N TRP A 322 1.78 27.56 0.98
CA TRP A 322 2.55 27.28 2.18
C TRP A 322 3.84 28.07 2.16
N PHE A 323 4.15 28.80 3.23
CA PHE A 323 5.33 29.66 3.33
C PHE A 323 5.80 29.78 4.78
N ALA A 324 7.04 30.23 4.97
CA ALA A 324 7.54 30.59 6.29
C ALA A 324 7.14 32.04 6.59
N ASN A 325 6.53 32.29 7.75
CA ASN A 325 6.22 33.66 8.18
C ASN A 325 7.45 34.35 8.80
N ALA A 326 7.27 35.60 9.27
CA ALA A 326 8.36 36.40 9.84
C ALA A 326 9.00 35.76 11.09
N ASP A 327 8.24 34.95 11.85
CA ASP A 327 8.73 34.23 13.02
C ASP A 327 9.42 32.90 12.66
N GLY A 328 9.45 32.55 11.36
CA GLY A 328 9.96 31.28 10.86
C GLY A 328 8.97 30.12 10.96
N ASP A 329 7.73 30.35 11.37
CA ASP A 329 6.71 29.30 11.47
C ASP A 329 6.13 28.95 10.11
N LEU A 330 5.62 27.73 9.98
CA LEU A 330 4.89 27.32 8.78
C LEU A 330 3.52 28.00 8.78
N GLU A 331 3.19 28.70 7.70
CA GLU A 331 1.88 29.31 7.48
C GLU A 331 1.26 28.77 6.20
N GLY A 332 0.02 28.28 6.31
CA GLY A 332 -0.73 27.68 5.21
C GLY A 332 -2.04 28.42 4.98
N HIS A 333 -2.30 28.80 3.74
CA HIS A 333 -3.53 29.48 3.31
C HIS A 333 -4.23 28.66 2.23
N ILE A 334 -5.57 28.65 2.24
CA ILE A 334 -6.40 28.17 1.13
C ILE A 334 -7.41 29.25 0.77
N GLU A 335 -7.68 29.42 -0.53
CA GLU A 335 -8.79 30.22 -1.05
C GLU A 335 -9.46 29.43 -2.17
N MET A 336 -10.75 29.15 -2.02
CA MET A 336 -11.52 28.40 -3.03
C MET A 336 -13.01 28.77 -3.00
N PRO A 337 -13.73 28.60 -4.13
CA PRO A 337 -15.18 28.65 -4.14
C PRO A 337 -15.78 27.57 -3.23
N MET A 338 -16.77 27.94 -2.43
CA MET A 338 -17.40 27.05 -1.46
C MET A 338 -18.87 27.42 -1.25
N LYS A 339 -19.71 27.18 -2.26
CA LYS A 339 -21.15 27.25 -2.07
C LYS A 339 -21.69 25.92 -1.57
N VAL A 340 -22.13 25.94 -0.31
CA VAL A 340 -22.85 24.84 0.34
C VAL A 340 -24.21 25.30 0.85
N GLY A 341 -25.04 24.33 1.24
CA GLY A 341 -26.34 24.57 1.85
C GLY A 341 -26.53 23.77 3.14
N THR A 342 -27.36 24.33 4.01
CA THR A 342 -27.85 23.73 5.27
C THR A 342 -29.36 23.46 5.20
N VAL A 343 -30.03 23.96 4.15
CA VAL A 343 -31.45 23.72 3.85
C VAL A 343 -31.64 23.28 2.40
N GLY A 344 -32.62 22.39 2.16
CA GLY A 344 -32.96 21.90 0.82
C GLY A 344 -33.61 20.52 0.85
N GLY A 345 -34.35 20.17 -0.21
CA GLY A 345 -35.14 18.93 -0.25
C GLY A 345 -34.34 17.64 -0.04
N SER A 346 -33.14 17.54 -0.62
CA SER A 346 -32.25 16.38 -0.44
C SER A 346 -31.54 16.34 0.93
N LEU A 347 -31.30 17.51 1.54
CA LEU A 347 -30.68 17.64 2.86
C LEU A 347 -31.65 17.21 3.98
N GLU A 348 -32.95 17.44 3.79
CA GLU A 348 -33.99 17.11 4.77
C GLU A 348 -34.45 15.64 4.70
N THR A 349 -34.34 14.98 3.55
CA THR A 349 -34.85 13.62 3.35
C THR A 349 -33.93 12.52 3.87
N ASN A 350 -32.61 12.72 3.89
CA ASN A 350 -31.66 11.72 4.37
C ASN A 350 -31.41 11.87 5.89
N PRO A 351 -31.78 10.88 6.74
CA PRO A 351 -31.61 10.98 8.18
C PRO A 351 -30.15 11.12 8.62
N THR A 352 -29.22 10.49 7.89
CA THR A 352 -27.78 10.55 8.17
C THR A 352 -27.25 11.98 8.01
N VAL A 353 -27.77 12.73 7.04
CA VAL A 353 -27.36 14.13 6.81
C VAL A 353 -27.73 15.00 8.00
N ARG A 354 -28.97 14.89 8.52
CA ARG A 354 -29.39 15.65 9.71
C ARG A 354 -28.53 15.33 10.93
N LEU A 355 -28.17 14.07 11.10
CA LEU A 355 -27.25 13.63 12.15
C LEU A 355 -25.87 14.28 11.98
N SER A 356 -25.32 14.31 10.77
CA SER A 356 -24.05 14.99 10.46
C SER A 356 -24.07 16.49 10.79
N HIS A 357 -25.19 17.18 10.52
CA HIS A 357 -25.34 18.58 10.92
C HIS A 357 -25.33 18.74 12.44
N ARG A 358 -25.97 17.84 13.20
CA ARG A 358 -25.91 17.86 14.68
C ARG A 358 -24.51 17.51 15.22
N LEU A 359 -23.78 16.60 14.58
CA LEU A 359 -22.37 16.33 14.90
C LEU A 359 -21.51 17.60 14.78
N LEU A 360 -21.74 18.40 13.74
CA LEU A 360 -21.08 19.69 13.54
C LEU A 360 -21.57 20.79 14.50
N GLY A 361 -22.68 20.57 15.21
CA GLY A 361 -23.33 21.55 16.07
C GLY A 361 -24.21 22.55 15.29
N ASN A 362 -24.94 22.04 14.29
CA ASN A 362 -25.92 22.76 13.45
C ASN A 362 -25.40 24.10 12.89
N PRO A 363 -24.30 24.09 12.12
CA PRO A 363 -23.76 25.31 11.55
C PRO A 363 -24.74 25.93 10.54
N ASN A 364 -24.68 27.25 10.37
CA ASN A 364 -25.24 27.89 9.17
C ASN A 364 -24.35 27.64 7.94
N ALA A 365 -24.82 28.02 6.74
CA ALA A 365 -24.10 27.72 5.49
C ALA A 365 -22.70 28.35 5.42
N ALA A 366 -22.51 29.54 5.99
CA ALA A 366 -21.20 30.20 6.03
C ALA A 366 -20.25 29.51 7.01
N GLU A 367 -20.73 29.14 8.20
CA GLU A 367 -19.96 28.36 9.18
C GLU A 367 -19.56 27.00 8.61
N LEU A 368 -20.48 26.32 7.91
CA LEU A 368 -20.19 25.05 7.25
C LEU A 368 -19.12 25.23 6.16
N ALA A 369 -19.23 26.27 5.31
CA ALA A 369 -18.21 26.57 4.31
C ALA A 369 -16.83 26.80 4.94
N GLY A 370 -16.78 27.55 6.06
CA GLY A 370 -15.55 27.75 6.85
C GLY A 370 -14.93 26.44 7.32
N VAL A 371 -15.74 25.56 7.94
CA VAL A 371 -15.29 24.23 8.38
C VAL A 371 -14.75 23.41 7.20
N ILE A 372 -15.45 23.39 6.06
CA ILE A 372 -15.00 22.66 4.87
C ILE A 372 -13.67 23.21 4.34
N GLY A 373 -13.50 24.54 4.30
CA GLY A 373 -12.23 25.17 3.92
C GLY A 373 -11.08 24.79 4.85
N ALA A 374 -11.33 24.76 6.17
CA ALA A 374 -10.36 24.30 7.16
C ALA A 374 -10.00 22.81 6.98
N VAL A 375 -10.98 21.96 6.67
CA VAL A 375 -10.77 20.53 6.36
C VAL A 375 -9.92 20.36 5.12
N GLY A 376 -10.19 21.09 4.04
CA GLY A 376 -9.38 21.06 2.81
C GLY A 376 -7.92 21.44 3.06
N LEU A 377 -7.69 22.51 3.84
CA LEU A 377 -6.34 22.93 4.23
C LEU A 377 -5.64 21.90 5.14
N ALA A 378 -6.37 21.32 6.08
CA ALA A 378 -5.87 20.27 6.96
C ALA A 378 -5.44 19.02 6.18
N GLN A 379 -6.25 18.61 5.19
CA GLN A 379 -5.94 17.44 4.38
C GLN A 379 -4.71 17.66 3.51
N ASN A 380 -4.59 18.87 2.93
CA ASN A 380 -3.40 19.24 2.18
C ASN A 380 -2.15 19.20 3.05
N TYR A 381 -2.21 19.76 4.26
CA TYR A 381 -1.10 19.67 5.22
C TYR A 381 -0.71 18.22 5.53
N ALA A 382 -1.68 17.35 5.80
CA ALA A 382 -1.44 15.93 6.09
C ALA A 382 -0.70 15.23 4.93
N ALA A 383 -1.12 15.48 3.70
CA ALA A 383 -0.51 14.93 2.50
C ALA A 383 0.92 15.46 2.29
N LEU A 384 1.13 16.78 2.37
CA LEU A 384 2.44 17.40 2.17
C LEU A 384 3.44 16.98 3.25
N ARG A 385 3.01 16.94 4.52
CA ARG A 385 3.85 16.48 5.63
C ARG A 385 4.33 15.04 5.42
N SER A 386 3.46 14.16 4.94
CA SER A 386 3.81 12.76 4.67
C SER A 386 4.79 12.64 3.49
N LEU A 387 4.65 13.48 2.46
CA LEU A 387 5.59 13.52 1.33
C LEU A 387 6.95 14.11 1.69
N ALA A 388 7.00 15.07 2.62
CA ALA A 388 8.21 15.76 3.02
C ALA A 388 9.11 14.98 4.01
N THR A 389 8.64 13.87 4.56
CA THR A 389 9.34 13.14 5.64
C THR A 389 9.57 11.67 5.30
N ALA A 390 8.78 10.75 5.85
CA ALA A 390 8.77 9.35 5.45
C ALA A 390 7.55 9.16 4.53
N GLY A 391 7.79 8.89 3.24
CA GLY A 391 6.74 8.79 2.23
C GLY A 391 5.50 7.99 2.66
N ILE A 392 4.36 8.31 2.04
CA ILE A 392 2.96 7.94 2.38
C ILE A 392 2.73 6.45 2.75
N GLN A 393 3.63 5.54 2.36
CA GLN A 393 3.49 4.10 2.46
C GLN A 393 3.24 3.61 3.91
N GLN A 394 4.05 3.96 4.91
CA GLN A 394 4.00 3.29 6.22
C GLN A 394 2.65 3.41 6.97
N ASN A 395 2.00 4.59 6.98
CA ASN A 395 0.71 4.76 7.65
C ASN A 395 -0.49 4.26 6.79
N HIS A 396 -0.32 4.20 5.47
CA HIS A 396 -1.34 3.71 4.55
C HIS A 396 -1.48 2.18 4.60
N MET A 397 -0.38 1.47 4.89
CA MET A 397 -0.35 0.01 4.94
C MET A 397 -1.30 -0.56 5.98
N THR A 398 -1.35 -0.04 7.22
CA THR A 398 -2.23 -0.61 8.25
C THR A 398 -3.72 -0.50 7.90
N LEU A 399 -4.17 0.64 7.36
CA LEU A 399 -5.57 0.79 6.97
C LEU A 399 -5.89 0.06 5.67
N HIS A 400 -4.95 0.00 4.73
CA HIS A 400 -5.08 -0.83 3.52
C HIS A 400 -5.21 -2.31 3.88
N ALA A 401 -4.46 -2.80 4.86
CA ALA A 401 -4.56 -4.15 5.40
C ALA A 401 -5.95 -4.43 5.97
N ARG A 402 -6.51 -3.49 6.74
CA ARG A 402 -7.90 -3.58 7.25
C ARG A 402 -8.94 -3.63 6.14
N SER A 403 -8.83 -2.79 5.12
CA SER A 403 -9.75 -2.82 3.97
C SER A 403 -9.67 -4.14 3.21
N VAL A 404 -8.46 -4.67 3.02
CA VAL A 404 -8.25 -5.96 2.35
C VAL A 404 -8.77 -7.12 3.19
N ALA A 405 -8.54 -7.13 4.50
CA ALA A 405 -9.11 -8.12 5.42
C ALA A 405 -10.64 -8.10 5.37
N SER A 406 -11.26 -6.91 5.36
CA SER A 406 -12.71 -6.79 5.22
C SER A 406 -13.23 -7.29 3.88
N ALA A 407 -12.53 -6.98 2.77
CA ALA A 407 -12.90 -7.44 1.44
C ALA A 407 -12.77 -8.97 1.28
N ALA A 408 -11.86 -9.59 2.03
CA ALA A 408 -11.69 -11.04 2.12
C ALA A 408 -12.74 -11.74 3.00
N GLY A 409 -13.67 -10.98 3.60
CA GLY A 409 -14.72 -11.56 4.45
C GLY A 409 -14.19 -12.17 5.75
N VAL A 410 -13.08 -11.65 6.28
CA VAL A 410 -12.44 -12.14 7.51
C VAL A 410 -13.44 -12.06 8.69
N PRO A 411 -13.67 -13.16 9.43
CA PRO A 411 -14.50 -13.14 10.65
C PRO A 411 -13.98 -12.15 11.70
N GLU A 412 -14.87 -11.51 12.44
CA GLU A 412 -14.53 -10.46 13.42
C GLU A 412 -13.54 -10.97 14.49
N GLU A 413 -13.62 -12.25 14.85
CA GLU A 413 -12.73 -12.92 15.81
C GLU A 413 -11.26 -12.98 15.37
N TYR A 414 -10.97 -13.06 14.07
CA TYR A 414 -9.60 -13.12 13.53
C TYR A 414 -9.16 -11.82 12.87
N PHE A 415 -10.01 -10.78 12.88
CA PHE A 415 -9.83 -9.60 12.04
C PHE A 415 -8.53 -8.85 12.33
N ASP A 416 -8.22 -8.60 13.60
CA ASP A 416 -7.01 -7.85 13.96
C ASP A 416 -5.73 -8.70 13.75
N GLU A 417 -5.74 -10.01 14.03
CA GLU A 417 -4.61 -10.91 13.76
C GLU A 417 -4.32 -11.06 12.26
N VAL A 418 -5.36 -11.10 11.42
CA VAL A 418 -5.20 -11.12 9.96
C VAL A 418 -4.62 -9.81 9.46
N VAL A 419 -5.06 -8.68 10.00
CA VAL A 419 -4.53 -7.36 9.65
C VAL A 419 -3.06 -7.25 10.01
N ASP A 420 -2.67 -7.69 11.20
CA ASP A 420 -1.27 -7.68 11.62
C ASP A 420 -0.43 -8.63 10.75
N GLY A 421 -0.93 -9.82 10.44
CA GLY A 421 -0.27 -10.75 9.51
C GLY A 421 -0.12 -10.21 8.09
N LEU A 422 -1.09 -9.42 7.59
CA LEU A 422 -0.98 -8.74 6.29
C LEU A 422 0.10 -7.65 6.31
N ILE A 423 0.27 -6.94 7.42
CA ILE A 423 1.28 -5.89 7.57
C ILE A 423 2.67 -6.51 7.70
N GLU A 424 2.81 -7.53 8.56
CA GLU A 424 4.08 -8.23 8.79
C GLU A 424 4.58 -8.96 7.55
N SER A 425 3.68 -9.54 6.76
CA SER A 425 4.06 -10.19 5.50
C SER A 425 4.45 -9.21 4.39
N GLY A 426 4.10 -7.92 4.52
CA GLY A 426 4.23 -6.93 3.44
C GLY A 426 3.27 -7.15 2.25
N GLU A 427 2.44 -8.20 2.28
CA GLU A 427 1.56 -8.60 1.19
C GLU A 427 0.09 -8.31 1.51
N ILE A 428 -0.33 -7.06 1.29
CA ILE A 428 -1.71 -6.64 1.53
C ILE A 428 -2.61 -7.01 0.33
N LYS A 429 -3.01 -8.29 0.26
CA LYS A 429 -3.90 -8.84 -0.78
C LYS A 429 -5.01 -9.72 -0.19
N VAL A 430 -6.16 -9.77 -0.86
CA VAL A 430 -7.35 -10.54 -0.41
C VAL A 430 -7.01 -12.01 -0.21
N TRP A 431 -6.31 -12.62 -1.17
CA TRP A 431 -5.88 -14.02 -1.07
C TRP A 431 -4.96 -14.27 0.14
N LYS A 432 -4.13 -13.28 0.52
CA LYS A 432 -3.24 -13.38 1.69
C LYS A 432 -4.03 -13.30 2.99
N ALA A 433 -5.07 -12.46 3.03
CA ALA A 433 -5.99 -12.38 4.16
C ALA A 433 -6.73 -13.72 4.34
N GLU A 434 -7.21 -14.32 3.26
CA GLU A 434 -7.84 -15.65 3.27
C GLU A 434 -6.88 -16.78 3.68
N GLU A 435 -5.60 -16.68 3.31
CA GLU A 435 -4.55 -17.60 3.75
C GLU A 435 -4.34 -17.48 5.27
N ILE A 436 -4.25 -16.26 5.79
CA ILE A 436 -4.05 -16.02 7.23
C ILE A 436 -5.27 -16.47 8.02
N VAL A 437 -6.50 -16.21 7.54
CA VAL A 437 -7.73 -16.77 8.15
C VAL A 437 -7.66 -18.29 8.19
N ARG A 438 -7.35 -18.95 7.06
CA ARG A 438 -7.26 -20.42 7.00
C ARG A 438 -6.21 -20.98 7.96
N ARG A 439 -5.12 -20.25 8.22
CA ARG A 439 -4.13 -20.61 9.24
C ARG A 439 -4.68 -20.46 10.65
N LEU A 440 -5.29 -19.30 10.98
CA LEU A 440 -5.83 -19.02 12.31
C LEU A 440 -7.02 -19.92 12.68
N THR A 441 -7.90 -20.21 11.71
CA THR A 441 -9.02 -21.15 11.88
C THR A 441 -8.54 -22.61 12.04
N ARG A 442 -7.34 -22.95 11.55
CA ARG A 442 -6.70 -24.24 11.84
C ARG A 442 -6.07 -24.24 13.25
N GLU A 443 -5.48 -23.12 13.68
CA GLU A 443 -4.91 -22.96 15.03
C GLU A 443 -5.96 -22.98 16.15
N THR A 444 -7.21 -22.52 15.92
CA THR A 444 -8.33 -22.66 16.89
C THR A 444 -9.07 -24.01 16.83
N ALA A 445 -8.90 -24.79 15.76
CA ALA A 445 -9.48 -26.13 15.63
C ALA A 445 -8.57 -27.25 16.18
N GLU A 446 -7.34 -26.92 16.61
CA GLU A 446 -6.39 -27.89 17.16
C GLU A 446 -6.01 -27.50 18.60
N ALA A 447 -6.77 -28.05 19.57
CA ALA A 447 -6.08 -28.69 20.68
C ALA A 447 -5.14 -29.76 20.07
N PRO A 448 -3.94 -30.00 20.63
CA PRO A 448 -2.92 -30.79 19.95
C PRO A 448 -3.49 -32.17 19.60
N ASP A 449 -3.55 -32.45 18.31
CA ASP A 449 -3.88 -33.77 17.79
C ASP A 449 -2.69 -34.69 18.10
N GLU A 450 -2.81 -35.47 19.17
CA GLU A 450 -1.83 -36.47 19.58
C GLU A 450 -1.69 -37.62 18.56
N ASP A 451 -2.55 -37.67 17.52
CA ASP A 451 -2.60 -38.73 16.50
C ASP A 451 -2.12 -38.32 15.09
N ALA A 452 -1.62 -37.10 14.86
CA ALA A 452 -1.09 -36.72 13.54
C ALA A 452 0.27 -37.36 13.25
N GLU A 453 0.40 -38.03 12.08
CA GLU A 453 1.67 -38.67 11.68
C GLU A 453 2.86 -37.68 11.72
N PRO A 454 4.00 -38.07 12.32
CA PRO A 454 5.15 -37.17 12.49
C PRO A 454 5.77 -36.79 11.15
N ARG A 455 6.19 -35.53 11.02
CA ARG A 455 6.86 -35.01 9.80
C ARG A 455 8.24 -35.65 9.59
N SER A 456 8.63 -35.80 8.32
CA SER A 456 9.97 -36.23 7.91
C SER A 456 10.77 -35.03 7.42
N SER A 457 11.98 -34.85 7.95
CA SER A 457 12.83 -33.71 7.61
C SER A 457 14.04 -34.10 6.78
N ALA A 458 14.54 -33.15 6.01
CA ALA A 458 15.81 -33.23 5.29
C ALA A 458 16.63 -31.96 5.50
N CYS A 459 17.95 -32.12 5.47
CA CYS A 459 18.87 -31.00 5.53
C CYS A 459 19.01 -30.33 4.17
N GLY A 460 19.23 -29.03 4.17
CA GLY A 460 19.79 -28.32 3.03
C GLY A 460 21.31 -28.44 3.05
N LYS A 461 21.99 -27.72 2.16
CA LYS A 461 23.45 -27.75 2.10
C LYS A 461 24.05 -26.36 1.95
N VAL A 462 25.19 -26.17 2.59
CA VAL A 462 26.10 -25.06 2.33
C VAL A 462 27.47 -25.63 1.98
N ILE A 463 28.11 -25.13 0.92
CA ILE A 463 29.48 -25.52 0.62
C ILE A 463 30.39 -24.49 1.31
N LEU A 464 31.28 -24.97 2.16
CA LEU A 464 32.27 -24.14 2.84
C LEU A 464 33.47 -23.92 1.93
N LEU A 465 33.93 -24.97 1.23
CA LEU A 465 35.05 -24.95 0.28
C LEU A 465 34.85 -25.98 -0.83
N GLY A 466 35.38 -25.71 -2.03
CA GLY A 466 35.38 -26.68 -3.13
C GLY A 466 34.24 -26.55 -4.15
N GLU A 467 33.48 -25.44 -4.14
CA GLU A 467 32.50 -25.21 -5.21
C GLU A 467 33.19 -25.14 -6.57
N HIS A 468 32.49 -25.59 -7.61
CA HIS A 468 32.98 -25.70 -9.00
C HIS A 468 34.17 -26.67 -9.21
N ALA A 469 35.10 -26.82 -8.27
CA ALA A 469 36.18 -27.81 -8.37
C ALA A 469 35.64 -29.25 -8.29
N VAL A 470 34.58 -29.46 -7.50
CA VAL A 470 33.99 -30.78 -7.28
C VAL A 470 33.47 -31.45 -8.54
N VAL A 471 32.88 -30.68 -9.49
CA VAL A 471 32.42 -31.23 -10.78
C VAL A 471 33.58 -31.65 -11.70
N TYR A 472 34.81 -31.25 -11.37
CA TYR A 472 36.03 -31.64 -12.06
C TYR A 472 36.86 -32.67 -11.26
N GLY A 473 36.24 -33.38 -10.31
CA GLY A 473 36.86 -34.50 -9.58
C GLY A 473 37.69 -34.12 -8.35
N ARG A 474 37.65 -32.84 -7.92
CA ARG A 474 38.27 -32.39 -6.67
C ARG A 474 37.31 -32.56 -5.50
N SER A 475 37.80 -32.39 -4.28
CA SER A 475 36.96 -32.46 -3.08
C SER A 475 36.13 -31.19 -2.87
N ALA A 476 34.99 -31.33 -2.19
CA ALA A 476 34.21 -30.24 -1.60
C ALA A 476 33.92 -30.52 -0.12
N LEU A 477 34.10 -29.51 0.71
CA LEU A 477 33.72 -29.50 2.12
C LEU A 477 32.34 -28.84 2.24
N ALA A 478 31.34 -29.62 2.62
CA ALA A 478 29.96 -29.14 2.73
C ALA A 478 29.37 -29.45 4.10
N ALA A 479 28.52 -28.55 4.59
CA ALA A 479 27.85 -28.65 5.87
C ALA A 479 26.32 -28.64 5.69
N PRO A 480 25.57 -29.31 6.57
CA PRO A 480 24.12 -29.37 6.51
C PRO A 480 23.48 -28.05 6.98
N ILE A 481 22.37 -27.68 6.35
CA ILE A 481 21.46 -26.66 6.87
C ILE A 481 20.30 -27.42 7.53
N PRO A 482 20.14 -27.39 8.86
CA PRO A 482 19.12 -28.18 9.53
C PRO A 482 17.71 -27.76 9.13
N LEU A 483 16.78 -28.72 9.14
CA LEU A 483 15.34 -28.52 8.92
C LEU A 483 15.00 -27.74 7.64
N ALA A 484 15.77 -27.89 6.56
CA ALA A 484 15.55 -27.10 5.35
C ALA A 484 14.21 -27.40 4.67
N VAL A 485 13.78 -28.66 4.66
CA VAL A 485 12.48 -29.07 4.13
C VAL A 485 11.90 -30.16 5.03
N GLU A 486 10.61 -30.02 5.34
CA GLU A 486 9.83 -31.06 5.99
C GLU A 486 8.72 -31.55 5.06
N SER A 487 8.33 -32.80 5.19
CA SER A 487 7.23 -33.37 4.41
C SER A 487 6.42 -34.36 5.23
N ARG A 488 5.13 -34.48 4.89
CA ARG A 488 4.26 -35.55 5.38
C ARG A 488 3.40 -36.08 4.24
N VAL A 489 2.98 -37.33 4.38
CA VAL A 489 2.08 -38.00 3.44
C VAL A 489 0.76 -38.25 4.16
N VAL A 490 -0.35 -37.99 3.47
CA VAL A 490 -1.69 -38.23 3.97
C VAL A 490 -2.46 -39.01 2.92
N ASP A 491 -3.15 -40.08 3.32
CA ASP A 491 -4.00 -40.86 2.41
C ASP A 491 -5.15 -40.00 1.84
N THR A 492 -5.46 -40.18 0.56
CA THR A 492 -6.62 -39.52 -0.07
C THR A 492 -7.38 -40.47 -0.99
N VAL A 493 -8.48 -39.97 -1.57
CA VAL A 493 -9.39 -40.76 -2.40
C VAL A 493 -9.15 -40.64 -3.92
N ASP A 494 -8.36 -39.68 -4.41
CA ASP A 494 -8.15 -39.50 -5.86
C ASP A 494 -6.72 -39.05 -6.23
N GLY A 495 -5.86 -40.00 -6.56
CA GLY A 495 -4.56 -39.74 -7.16
C GLY A 495 -3.55 -39.08 -6.21
N VAL A 496 -2.43 -38.63 -6.78
CA VAL A 496 -1.33 -38.04 -6.01
C VAL A 496 -1.35 -36.53 -6.13
N HIS A 497 -1.50 -35.85 -5.00
CA HIS A 497 -1.49 -34.41 -4.89
C HIS A 497 -0.21 -33.92 -4.21
N LEU A 498 0.38 -32.86 -4.73
CA LEU A 498 1.52 -32.17 -4.11
C LEU A 498 1.06 -30.79 -3.64
N LEU A 499 1.19 -30.56 -2.33
CA LEU A 499 0.85 -29.30 -1.67
C LEU A 499 2.10 -28.67 -1.07
N ILE A 500 2.46 -27.47 -1.53
CA ILE A 500 3.55 -26.65 -0.95
C ILE A 500 2.97 -25.27 -0.60
N PRO A 501 2.34 -25.10 0.57
CA PRO A 501 1.58 -23.90 0.91
C PRO A 501 2.40 -22.60 0.82
N ARG A 502 3.63 -22.61 1.35
CA ARG A 502 4.55 -21.44 1.30
C ARG A 502 4.93 -21.00 -0.11
N TRP A 503 4.84 -21.89 -1.11
CA TRP A 503 5.15 -21.58 -2.51
C TRP A 503 3.91 -21.46 -3.39
N GLY A 504 2.70 -21.56 -2.81
CA GLY A 504 1.44 -21.50 -3.55
C GLY A 504 1.27 -22.63 -4.57
N VAL A 505 1.91 -23.79 -4.34
CA VAL A 505 1.84 -24.94 -5.25
C VAL A 505 0.78 -25.91 -4.74
N GLU A 506 -0.28 -26.09 -5.53
CA GLU A 506 -1.24 -27.17 -5.39
C GLU A 506 -1.42 -27.81 -6.76
N GLN A 507 -0.88 -29.02 -6.94
CA GLN A 507 -0.89 -29.68 -8.23
C GLN A 507 -1.09 -31.19 -8.10
N ARG A 508 -1.85 -31.75 -9.04
CA ARG A 508 -1.91 -33.20 -9.24
C ARG A 508 -0.62 -33.64 -9.93
N VAL A 509 0.03 -34.66 -9.38
CA VAL A 509 1.25 -35.23 -9.93
C VAL A 509 0.88 -36.16 -11.07
N ALA A 510 1.19 -35.74 -12.30
CA ALA A 510 0.96 -36.53 -13.50
C ALA A 510 1.98 -37.69 -13.62
N PRO A 511 1.65 -38.79 -14.32
CA PRO A 511 2.59 -39.86 -14.59
C PRO A 511 3.84 -39.37 -15.35
N VAL A 512 4.99 -40.02 -15.12
CA VAL A 512 6.28 -39.66 -15.76
C VAL A 512 6.22 -39.58 -17.28
N ARG A 513 5.36 -40.40 -17.91
CA ARG A 513 5.12 -40.43 -19.37
C ARG A 513 4.60 -39.10 -19.95
N GLU A 514 4.08 -38.21 -19.11
CA GLU A 514 3.56 -36.89 -19.50
C GLU A 514 4.63 -35.78 -19.40
N HIS A 515 5.90 -36.14 -19.15
CA HIS A 515 7.03 -35.22 -19.02
C HIS A 515 6.84 -34.03 -18.05
N PRO A 516 6.39 -34.26 -16.80
CA PRO A 516 6.26 -33.20 -15.81
C PRO A 516 7.60 -32.52 -15.50
N THR A 517 7.58 -31.19 -15.29
CA THR A 517 8.78 -30.38 -14.98
C THR A 517 8.75 -29.85 -13.54
N GLY A 518 9.91 -29.49 -13.00
CA GLY A 518 10.03 -28.95 -11.63
C GLY A 518 9.72 -30.00 -10.54
N ALA A 519 9.13 -29.55 -9.42
CA ALA A 519 8.85 -30.41 -8.25
C ALA A 519 7.89 -31.59 -8.57
N ALA A 520 6.90 -31.40 -9.46
CA ALA A 520 6.04 -32.48 -9.92
C ALA A 520 6.79 -33.54 -10.74
N GLY A 521 7.81 -33.11 -11.51
CA GLY A 521 8.66 -34.00 -12.29
C GLY A 521 9.50 -34.92 -11.42
N ILE A 522 10.16 -34.34 -10.41
CA ILE A 522 10.92 -35.08 -9.40
C ILE A 522 10.02 -36.11 -8.71
N LEU A 523 8.82 -35.70 -8.33
CA LEU A 523 7.89 -36.55 -7.60
C LEU A 523 7.32 -37.68 -8.46
N ALA A 524 7.04 -37.44 -9.73
CA ALA A 524 6.59 -38.47 -10.65
C ALA A 524 7.63 -39.59 -10.82
N VAL A 525 8.91 -39.22 -10.99
CA VAL A 525 10.03 -40.19 -11.09
C VAL A 525 10.15 -41.01 -9.81
N LEU A 526 10.03 -40.34 -8.66
CA LEU A 526 10.08 -40.98 -7.36
C LEU A 526 8.97 -42.03 -7.17
N LEU A 527 7.73 -41.66 -7.48
CA LEU A 527 6.56 -42.51 -7.30
C LEU A 527 6.57 -43.72 -8.24
N GLU A 528 7.08 -43.57 -9.47
CA GLU A 528 7.27 -44.71 -10.39
C GLU A 528 8.34 -45.67 -9.85
N ARG A 529 9.44 -45.14 -9.31
CA ARG A 529 10.56 -45.95 -8.83
C ARG A 529 10.24 -46.73 -7.56
N LEU A 530 9.43 -46.16 -6.67
CA LEU A 530 8.96 -46.78 -5.43
C LEU A 530 7.70 -47.64 -5.61
N ASP A 531 7.20 -47.81 -6.84
CA ASP A 531 5.94 -48.53 -7.16
C ASP A 531 4.70 -47.97 -6.45
N LEU A 532 4.66 -46.64 -6.26
CA LEU A 532 3.57 -45.91 -5.59
C LEU A 532 2.67 -45.13 -6.53
N GLY A 533 2.90 -45.17 -7.85
CA GLY A 533 2.17 -44.38 -8.85
C GLY A 533 0.65 -44.65 -8.94
N ASN A 534 0.17 -45.79 -8.43
CA ASN A 534 -1.25 -46.15 -8.39
C ASN A 534 -1.93 -45.87 -7.05
N ARG A 535 -1.21 -45.30 -6.09
CA ARG A 535 -1.75 -44.94 -4.77
C ARG A 535 -2.35 -43.53 -4.81
N SER A 536 -3.32 -43.29 -3.94
CA SER A 536 -3.94 -41.96 -3.77
C SER A 536 -3.44 -41.34 -2.47
N MET A 537 -2.75 -40.21 -2.55
CA MET A 537 -2.12 -39.55 -1.40
C MET A 537 -1.93 -38.05 -1.64
N THR A 538 -1.88 -37.27 -0.57
CA THR A 538 -1.41 -35.89 -0.57
C THR A 538 -0.06 -35.83 0.09
N ILE A 539 0.91 -35.27 -0.62
CA ILE A 539 2.26 -35.01 -0.14
C ILE A 539 2.33 -33.52 0.20
N GLU A 540 2.35 -33.23 1.49
CA GLU A 540 2.47 -31.86 1.99
C GLU A 540 3.92 -31.54 2.31
N VAL A 541 4.41 -30.42 1.80
CA VAL A 541 5.80 -29.99 1.93
C VAL A 541 5.87 -28.63 2.60
N PHE A 542 6.72 -28.52 3.61
CA PHE A 542 6.96 -27.31 4.38
C PHE A 542 8.44 -26.89 4.20
N PRO A 543 8.75 -26.02 3.22
CA PRO A 543 10.11 -25.55 3.00
C PRO A 543 10.45 -24.43 3.98
N ASN A 544 11.56 -24.57 4.72
CA ASN A 544 12.13 -23.53 5.60
C ASN A 544 13.28 -22.76 4.95
N VAL A 545 13.72 -23.17 3.76
CA VAL A 545 14.67 -22.43 2.91
C VAL A 545 13.97 -21.83 1.68
N PRO A 546 14.35 -20.62 1.23
CA PRO A 546 13.81 -20.02 0.01
C PRO A 546 14.09 -20.84 -1.25
N ARG A 547 13.26 -20.66 -2.29
CA ARG A 547 13.40 -21.37 -3.56
C ARG A 547 14.58 -20.80 -4.38
N ALA A 548 15.30 -21.69 -5.08
CA ALA A 548 16.29 -21.34 -6.12
C ALA A 548 17.51 -20.49 -5.67
N VAL A 549 17.89 -20.55 -4.39
CA VAL A 549 19.03 -19.78 -3.82
C VAL A 549 20.36 -20.54 -3.74
N GLY A 550 20.43 -21.78 -4.24
CA GLY A 550 21.68 -22.57 -4.30
C GLY A 550 22.03 -23.37 -3.03
N LEU A 551 21.07 -23.53 -2.12
CA LEU A 551 21.23 -24.19 -0.81
C LEU A 551 20.77 -25.66 -0.78
N GLY A 552 20.68 -26.32 -1.95
CA GLY A 552 20.30 -27.74 -2.05
C GLY A 552 18.81 -28.03 -1.83
N GLY A 553 17.93 -27.05 -2.06
CA GLY A 553 16.48 -27.20 -1.80
C GLY A 553 15.78 -28.29 -2.62
N SER A 554 16.24 -28.60 -3.83
CA SER A 554 15.70 -29.69 -4.66
C SER A 554 16.04 -31.07 -4.10
N ALA A 555 17.31 -31.27 -3.72
CA ALA A 555 17.76 -32.49 -3.07
C ALA A 555 17.11 -32.68 -1.69
N ALA A 556 17.00 -31.62 -0.89
CA ALA A 556 16.30 -31.64 0.39
C ALA A 556 14.83 -32.02 0.24
N LEU A 557 14.14 -31.47 -0.76
CA LEU A 557 12.76 -31.85 -1.10
C LEU A 557 12.63 -33.33 -1.46
N ALA A 558 13.52 -33.84 -2.31
CA ALA A 558 13.49 -35.25 -2.68
C ALA A 558 13.69 -36.15 -1.45
N VAL A 559 14.70 -35.87 -0.61
CA VAL A 559 14.98 -36.64 0.60
C VAL A 559 13.85 -36.58 1.62
N SER A 560 13.26 -35.40 1.87
CA SER A 560 12.17 -35.26 2.85
C SER A 560 10.94 -36.04 2.42
N VAL A 561 10.62 -36.02 1.12
CA VAL A 561 9.50 -36.76 0.55
C VAL A 561 9.77 -38.27 0.53
N ILE A 562 10.98 -38.71 0.16
CA ILE A 562 11.36 -40.14 0.23
C ILE A 562 11.18 -40.65 1.65
N ARG A 563 11.69 -39.92 2.65
CA ARG A 563 11.54 -40.28 4.07
C ARG A 563 10.09 -40.27 4.55
N ALA A 564 9.27 -39.38 4.01
CA ALA A 564 7.85 -39.35 4.34
C ALA A 564 7.11 -40.56 3.73
N LEU A 565 7.44 -40.93 2.49
CA LEU A 565 6.87 -42.10 1.82
C LEU A 565 7.37 -43.42 2.43
N ASP A 566 8.65 -43.52 2.75
CA ASP A 566 9.25 -44.67 3.42
C ASP A 566 8.57 -44.94 4.76
N ARG A 567 8.36 -43.89 5.56
CA ARG A 567 7.65 -43.98 6.83
C ARG A 567 6.19 -44.37 6.66
N HIS A 568 5.48 -43.71 5.75
CA HIS A 568 4.03 -43.90 5.56
C HIS A 568 3.68 -45.27 4.95
N PHE A 569 4.49 -45.76 4.00
CA PHE A 569 4.28 -47.04 3.34
C PHE A 569 5.14 -48.18 3.90
N ALA A 570 5.96 -47.92 4.93
CA ALA A 570 6.89 -48.88 5.55
C ALA A 570 7.75 -49.60 4.50
N LEU A 571 8.52 -48.83 3.70
CA LEU A 571 9.34 -49.35 2.60
C LEU A 571 10.70 -49.92 3.05
N ASP A 572 11.09 -49.70 4.32
CA ASP A 572 12.34 -50.14 4.94
C ASP A 572 13.61 -49.68 4.20
N LEU A 573 13.60 -48.44 3.68
CA LEU A 573 14.75 -47.87 2.98
C LEU A 573 15.87 -47.46 3.94
N ASN A 574 17.12 -47.79 3.61
CA ASN A 574 18.28 -47.26 4.33
C ASN A 574 18.76 -45.91 3.74
N ASP A 575 19.57 -45.16 4.49
CA ASP A 575 20.05 -43.84 4.04
C ASP A 575 20.86 -43.89 2.72
N GLN A 576 21.54 -45.00 2.40
CA GLN A 576 22.22 -45.13 1.11
C GLN A 576 21.22 -45.24 -0.05
N GLU A 577 20.14 -46.01 0.13
CA GLU A 577 19.06 -46.12 -0.86
C GLU A 577 18.33 -44.79 -1.04
N ILE A 578 18.03 -44.08 0.05
CA ILE A 578 17.44 -42.73 0.02
C ILE A 578 18.35 -41.77 -0.76
N ASN A 579 19.65 -41.81 -0.50
CA ASN A 579 20.63 -40.99 -1.18
C ASN A 579 20.72 -41.29 -2.69
N ASP A 580 20.65 -42.57 -3.07
CA ASP A 580 20.70 -43.01 -4.46
C ASP A 580 19.44 -42.58 -5.24
N PHE A 581 18.25 -42.69 -4.63
CA PHE A 581 17.01 -42.16 -5.21
C PHE A 581 17.01 -40.64 -5.36
N ALA A 582 17.52 -39.92 -4.36
CA ALA A 582 17.67 -38.47 -4.43
C ALA A 582 18.67 -38.05 -5.53
N LEU A 583 19.76 -38.80 -5.72
CA LEU A 583 20.72 -38.58 -6.81
C LEU A 583 20.09 -38.80 -8.19
N GLU A 584 19.24 -39.81 -8.33
CA GLU A 584 18.49 -40.08 -9.56
C GLU A 584 17.52 -38.93 -9.89
N CYS A 585 16.80 -38.42 -8.89
CA CYS A 585 15.95 -37.24 -9.01
C CYS A 585 16.73 -36.00 -9.47
N GLU A 586 17.91 -35.77 -8.89
CA GLU A 586 18.79 -34.65 -9.27
C GLU A 586 19.35 -34.81 -10.70
N ARG A 587 19.64 -36.03 -11.15
CA ARG A 587 20.02 -36.30 -12.55
C ARG A 587 18.88 -36.00 -13.52
N ALA A 588 17.66 -36.38 -13.17
CA ALA A 588 16.49 -36.09 -13.98
C ALA A 588 16.21 -34.57 -14.07
N ALA A 589 16.41 -33.82 -12.98
CA ALA A 589 16.14 -32.39 -12.91
C ALA A 589 17.27 -31.50 -13.50
N HIS A 590 18.54 -31.87 -13.30
CA HIS A 590 19.70 -31.01 -13.57
C HIS A 590 20.77 -31.64 -14.48
N GLY A 591 20.55 -32.87 -14.97
CA GLY A 591 21.40 -33.57 -15.93
C GLY A 591 22.63 -34.21 -15.28
N THR A 592 23.66 -33.41 -14.97
CA THR A 592 24.94 -33.88 -14.37
C THR A 592 25.17 -33.25 -13.00
N PRO A 593 24.49 -33.74 -11.94
CA PRO A 593 24.73 -33.30 -10.57
C PRO A 593 26.10 -33.78 -10.07
N SER A 594 26.72 -33.02 -9.16
CA SER A 594 27.98 -33.42 -8.51
C SER A 594 27.78 -34.56 -7.49
N GLY A 595 26.57 -34.68 -6.92
CA GLY A 595 26.23 -35.65 -5.89
C GLY A 595 26.38 -35.15 -4.45
N VAL A 596 26.90 -33.93 -4.25
CA VAL A 596 27.11 -33.37 -2.90
C VAL A 596 25.79 -32.98 -2.23
N ASP A 597 24.83 -32.48 -3.01
CA ASP A 597 23.57 -31.93 -2.49
C ASP A 597 22.68 -33.01 -1.85
N ASN A 598 22.46 -34.14 -2.55
CA ASN A 598 21.73 -35.29 -2.02
C ASN A 598 22.46 -35.96 -0.85
N THR A 599 23.81 -36.04 -0.91
CA THR A 599 24.60 -36.65 0.16
C THR A 599 24.44 -35.87 1.46
N VAL A 600 24.59 -34.54 1.43
CA VAL A 600 24.42 -33.70 2.63
C VAL A 600 22.97 -33.73 3.12
N ALA A 601 22.00 -33.65 2.19
CA ALA A 601 20.58 -33.67 2.55
C ALA A 601 20.16 -34.96 3.25
N THR A 602 20.74 -36.10 2.84
CA THR A 602 20.45 -37.42 3.39
C THR A 602 21.18 -37.63 4.73
N PHE A 603 22.51 -37.57 4.74
CA PHE A 603 23.28 -37.94 5.92
C PHE A 603 23.29 -36.87 7.02
N GLY A 604 22.92 -35.62 6.71
CA GLY A 604 22.76 -34.56 7.71
C GLY A 604 24.03 -34.23 8.51
N THR A 605 25.21 -34.55 7.98
CA THR A 605 26.51 -34.34 8.63
C THR A 605 27.42 -33.51 7.74
N THR A 606 28.45 -32.90 8.33
CA THR A 606 29.50 -32.23 7.56
C THR A 606 30.32 -33.29 6.83
N VAL A 607 30.51 -33.11 5.52
CA VAL A 607 31.17 -34.10 4.66
C VAL A 607 32.30 -33.50 3.83
N LEU A 608 33.35 -34.31 3.64
CA LEU A 608 34.30 -34.14 2.55
C LEU A 608 33.85 -35.04 1.40
N PHE A 609 33.32 -34.44 0.35
CA PHE A 609 32.74 -35.14 -0.80
C PHE A 609 33.65 -35.04 -2.03
N ARG A 610 33.79 -36.13 -2.79
CA ARG A 610 34.47 -36.14 -4.09
C ARG A 610 33.57 -36.79 -5.14
N ALA A 611 33.29 -36.05 -6.21
CA ALA A 611 32.48 -36.55 -7.31
C ALA A 611 33.21 -37.64 -8.11
N ALA A 612 32.44 -38.52 -8.74
CA ALA A 612 32.96 -39.51 -9.67
C ALA A 612 33.69 -38.83 -10.83
N SER A 613 34.93 -39.24 -11.10
CA SER A 613 35.73 -38.70 -12.21
C SER A 613 36.76 -39.72 -12.69
N ASN A 614 37.03 -39.73 -14.01
CA ASN A 614 38.08 -40.55 -14.63
C ASN A 614 38.08 -42.04 -14.21
N GLY A 615 36.90 -42.67 -14.13
CA GLY A 615 36.75 -44.08 -13.76
C GLY A 615 36.86 -44.39 -12.27
N ARG A 616 36.84 -43.38 -11.39
CA ARG A 616 36.69 -43.53 -9.94
C ARG A 616 35.27 -43.21 -9.51
N ASP A 617 34.73 -44.01 -8.60
CA ASP A 617 33.41 -43.80 -8.00
C ASP A 617 33.39 -42.54 -7.12
N ALA A 618 32.19 -41.99 -6.91
CA ALA A 618 31.99 -40.92 -5.94
C ALA A 618 32.29 -41.45 -4.54
N SER A 619 32.87 -40.60 -3.69
CA SER A 619 33.18 -40.96 -2.30
C SER A 619 32.92 -39.78 -1.38
N PHE A 620 32.51 -40.06 -0.15
CA PHE A 620 32.37 -39.05 0.89
C PHE A 620 32.85 -39.59 2.23
N ALA A 621 33.31 -38.70 3.10
CA ALA A 621 33.65 -39.01 4.48
C ALA A 621 33.02 -37.95 5.40
N GLY A 622 32.33 -38.41 6.44
CA GLY A 622 31.86 -37.53 7.52
C GLY A 622 33.05 -36.90 8.26
N ILE A 623 32.91 -35.64 8.64
CA ILE A 623 33.86 -34.92 9.47
C ILE A 623 33.19 -34.61 10.81
N GLU A 624 33.79 -35.13 11.88
CA GLU A 624 33.41 -34.77 13.24
C GLU A 624 33.87 -33.34 13.54
N LEU A 625 32.94 -32.50 13.97
CA LEU A 625 33.20 -31.10 14.31
C LEU A 625 33.73 -31.02 15.74
N LYS A 626 34.98 -30.57 15.91
CA LYS A 626 35.53 -30.34 17.27
C LYS A 626 34.95 -29.10 17.94
N ARG A 627 34.41 -28.18 17.16
CA ARG A 627 33.65 -27.01 17.61
C ARG A 627 32.48 -26.78 16.67
N PRO A 628 31.34 -26.28 17.17
CA PRO A 628 30.25 -25.86 16.31
C PRO A 628 30.70 -24.80 15.31
N LEU A 629 30.04 -24.73 14.16
CA LEU A 629 30.26 -23.72 13.12
C LEU A 629 29.08 -22.75 13.13
N PRO A 630 29.22 -21.54 13.72
CA PRO A 630 28.18 -20.51 13.63
C PRO A 630 28.25 -19.85 12.25
N LEU A 631 27.20 -20.03 11.46
CA LEU A 631 27.14 -19.62 10.07
C LEU A 631 26.00 -18.62 9.82
N VAL A 632 26.25 -17.66 8.94
CA VAL A 632 25.22 -16.79 8.35
C VAL A 632 25.18 -17.00 6.85
N ILE A 633 24.00 -17.19 6.28
CA ILE A 633 23.79 -17.20 4.83
C ILE A 633 23.08 -15.91 4.44
N GLY A 634 23.71 -15.13 3.56
CA GLY A 634 23.11 -13.95 2.92
C GLY A 634 22.60 -14.29 1.52
N MET A 635 21.43 -13.80 1.15
CA MET A 635 20.76 -14.08 -0.11
C MET A 635 20.60 -12.81 -0.93
N THR A 636 21.03 -12.87 -2.19
CA THR A 636 21.03 -11.69 -3.09
C THR A 636 19.65 -11.32 -3.65
N GLY A 637 18.63 -12.16 -3.43
CA GLY A 637 17.30 -12.04 -4.04
C GLY A 637 17.26 -12.30 -5.56
N LYS A 638 18.41 -12.63 -6.17
CA LYS A 638 18.52 -12.98 -7.59
C LYS A 638 18.68 -14.49 -7.73
N GLU A 639 17.86 -15.10 -8.59
CA GLU A 639 18.00 -16.53 -8.91
C GLU A 639 19.40 -16.84 -9.45
N SER A 640 19.97 -17.95 -8.97
CA SER A 640 21.29 -18.41 -9.40
C SER A 640 21.24 -18.91 -10.85
N LEU A 641 22.05 -18.33 -11.74
CA LEU A 641 22.25 -18.81 -13.11
C LEU A 641 23.21 -20.02 -13.18
N THR A 642 23.06 -20.98 -12.25
CA THR A 642 24.01 -22.08 -12.00
C THR A 642 24.39 -22.85 -13.27
N ALA A 643 23.41 -23.20 -14.11
CA ALA A 643 23.68 -23.93 -15.36
C ALA A 643 24.52 -23.09 -16.34
N LYS A 644 24.28 -21.78 -16.40
CA LYS A 644 25.00 -20.84 -17.28
C LYS A 644 26.42 -20.59 -16.76
N THR A 645 26.60 -20.43 -15.45
CA THR A 645 27.93 -20.23 -14.85
C THR A 645 28.79 -21.49 -14.99
N VAL A 646 28.24 -22.67 -14.70
CA VAL A 646 28.94 -23.96 -14.91
C VAL A 646 29.30 -24.15 -16.38
N ALA A 647 28.39 -23.86 -17.32
CA ALA A 647 28.68 -23.93 -18.75
C ALA A 647 29.77 -22.92 -19.17
N GLY A 648 29.75 -21.71 -18.61
CA GLY A 648 30.77 -20.68 -18.84
C GLY A 648 32.16 -21.11 -18.39
N VAL A 649 32.28 -21.65 -17.16
CA VAL A 649 33.54 -22.20 -16.63
C VAL A 649 34.02 -23.39 -17.47
N ALA A 650 33.11 -24.30 -17.85
CA ALA A 650 33.46 -25.43 -18.72
C ALA A 650 33.97 -24.97 -20.10
N GLN A 651 33.35 -23.95 -20.69
CA GLN A 651 33.80 -23.38 -21.96
C GLN A 651 35.16 -22.70 -21.82
N ALA A 652 35.38 -21.95 -20.74
CA ALA A 652 36.64 -21.27 -20.48
C ALA A 652 37.79 -22.26 -20.23
N ARG A 653 37.52 -23.35 -19.49
CA ARG A 653 38.43 -24.47 -19.29
C ARG A 653 38.80 -25.14 -20.62
N ARG A 654 37.85 -25.37 -21.53
CA ARG A 654 38.16 -25.94 -22.87
C ARG A 654 39.14 -25.07 -23.66
N ARG A 655 39.11 -23.75 -23.47
CA ARG A 655 40.04 -22.82 -24.12
C ARG A 655 41.42 -22.80 -23.46
N ASN A 656 41.51 -23.08 -22.16
CA ASN A 656 42.77 -23.09 -21.43
C ASN A 656 42.73 -24.03 -20.21
N ALA A 657 42.91 -25.34 -20.45
CA ALA A 657 42.73 -26.35 -19.42
C ALA A 657 43.75 -26.20 -18.27
N SER A 658 45.02 -25.98 -18.59
CA SER A 658 46.10 -25.85 -17.59
C SER A 658 45.83 -24.71 -16.59
N ARG A 659 45.31 -23.56 -17.05
CA ARG A 659 45.01 -22.43 -16.16
C ARG A 659 43.86 -22.75 -15.20
N TYR A 660 42.77 -23.28 -15.72
CA TYR A 660 41.57 -23.57 -14.91
C TYR A 660 41.79 -24.77 -13.99
N ASP A 661 42.47 -25.82 -14.47
CA ASP A 661 42.84 -26.97 -13.64
C ASP A 661 43.78 -26.54 -12.50
N GLY A 662 44.73 -25.62 -12.75
CA GLY A 662 45.53 -25.02 -11.70
C GLY A 662 44.71 -24.29 -10.63
N ILE A 663 43.67 -23.55 -11.02
CA ILE A 663 42.74 -22.91 -10.05
C ILE A 663 41.98 -23.97 -9.25
N PHE A 664 41.49 -25.04 -9.90
CA PHE A 664 40.80 -26.12 -9.20
C PHE A 664 41.70 -26.87 -8.23
N ASP A 665 42.98 -27.05 -8.57
CA ASP A 665 43.96 -27.69 -7.70
C ASP A 665 44.26 -26.80 -6.48
N GLN A 666 44.33 -25.47 -6.64
CA GLN A 666 44.43 -24.55 -5.51
C GLN A 666 43.18 -24.62 -4.61
N ILE A 667 41.98 -24.67 -5.19
CA ILE A 667 40.74 -24.84 -4.42
C ILE A 667 40.73 -26.18 -3.68
N GLU A 668 41.25 -27.27 -4.26
CA GLU A 668 41.38 -28.57 -3.60
C GLU A 668 42.35 -28.50 -2.41
N MET A 669 43.50 -27.82 -2.56
CA MET A 669 44.43 -27.60 -1.45
C MET A 669 43.76 -26.86 -0.29
N LEU A 670 43.02 -25.77 -0.57
CA LEU A 670 42.25 -25.05 0.44
C LEU A 670 41.18 -25.94 1.08
N THR A 671 40.49 -26.75 0.28
CA THR A 671 39.42 -27.63 0.77
C THR A 671 39.94 -28.69 1.74
N ASN A 672 41.09 -29.31 1.44
CA ASN A 672 41.73 -30.28 2.33
C ASN A 672 42.23 -29.61 3.62
N ALA A 673 42.88 -28.45 3.51
CA ALA A 673 43.30 -27.67 4.69
C ALA A 673 42.11 -27.23 5.55
N GLY A 674 40.98 -26.87 4.92
CA GLY A 674 39.76 -26.51 5.63
C GLY A 674 39.11 -27.69 6.34
N ALA A 675 39.16 -28.89 5.74
CA ALA A 675 38.72 -30.11 6.42
C ALA A 675 39.55 -30.39 7.69
N ASP A 676 40.86 -30.16 7.64
CA ASP A 676 41.74 -30.28 8.80
C ASP A 676 41.45 -29.18 9.84
N ALA A 677 41.25 -27.93 9.41
CA ALA A 677 40.87 -26.83 10.30
C ALA A 677 39.54 -27.09 11.03
N VAL A 678 38.57 -27.69 10.36
CA VAL A 678 37.30 -28.12 10.96
C VAL A 678 37.53 -29.22 12.02
N ARG A 679 38.32 -30.25 11.71
CA ARG A 679 38.68 -31.32 12.66
C ARG A 679 39.41 -30.78 13.89
N ASP A 680 40.26 -29.78 13.70
CA ASP A 680 41.07 -29.20 14.77
C ASP A 680 40.34 -28.13 15.60
N GLY A 681 39.19 -27.65 15.12
CA GLY A 681 38.42 -26.56 15.71
C GLY A 681 39.04 -25.17 15.47
N ALA A 682 39.87 -25.04 14.43
CA ALA A 682 40.59 -23.84 14.05
C ALA A 682 39.72 -22.92 13.16
N LEU A 683 38.68 -22.32 13.75
CA LEU A 683 37.68 -21.54 13.00
C LEU A 683 38.26 -20.28 12.31
N SER A 684 39.29 -19.65 12.90
CA SER A 684 39.95 -18.50 12.25
C SER A 684 40.67 -18.92 10.97
N GLU A 685 41.40 -20.05 11.01
CA GLU A 685 42.07 -20.62 9.84
C GLU A 685 41.04 -20.99 8.76
N LEU A 686 39.95 -21.65 9.14
CA LEU A 686 38.85 -21.96 8.21
C LEU A 686 38.31 -20.68 7.54
N GLY A 687 38.13 -19.60 8.32
CA GLY A 687 37.68 -18.31 7.80
C GLY A 687 38.64 -17.70 6.78
N GLU A 688 39.95 -17.75 7.05
CA GLU A 688 40.98 -17.30 6.11
C GLU A 688 40.97 -18.12 4.81
N LEU A 689 40.87 -19.45 4.91
CA LEU A 689 40.76 -20.35 3.76
C LEU A 689 39.49 -20.06 2.93
N MET A 690 38.35 -19.76 3.59
CA MET A 690 37.12 -19.33 2.90
C MET A 690 37.34 -18.03 2.12
N ASN A 691 38.04 -17.05 2.69
CA ASN A 691 38.34 -15.78 2.03
C ASN A 691 39.25 -15.97 0.81
N LEU A 692 40.28 -16.80 0.92
CA LEU A 692 41.16 -17.17 -0.20
C LEU A 692 40.38 -17.88 -1.31
N CYS A 693 39.51 -18.83 -0.93
CA CYS A 693 38.66 -19.53 -1.87
C CYS A 693 37.72 -18.58 -2.62
N HIS A 694 37.17 -17.55 -1.97
CA HIS A 694 36.36 -16.52 -2.63
C HIS A 694 37.15 -15.77 -3.72
N GLY A 695 38.44 -15.51 -3.49
CA GLY A 695 39.33 -14.92 -4.49
C GLY A 695 39.48 -15.80 -5.74
N PHE A 696 39.63 -17.11 -5.57
CA PHE A 696 39.68 -18.06 -6.70
C PHE A 696 38.34 -18.15 -7.44
N LEU A 697 37.21 -18.10 -6.74
CA LEU A 697 35.89 -18.10 -7.37
C LEU A 697 35.64 -16.80 -8.14
N ASN A 698 36.16 -15.67 -7.67
CA ASN A 698 36.21 -14.43 -8.44
C ASN A 698 37.06 -14.57 -9.72
N ALA A 699 38.21 -15.25 -9.64
CA ALA A 699 39.04 -15.51 -10.82
C ALA A 699 38.35 -16.41 -11.86
N LEU A 700 37.42 -17.26 -11.43
CA LEU A 700 36.53 -18.04 -12.31
C LEU A 700 35.38 -17.21 -12.91
N GLN A 701 35.26 -15.92 -12.55
CA GLN A 701 34.24 -14.98 -13.02
C GLN A 701 32.80 -15.39 -12.72
N ILE A 702 32.59 -16.02 -11.57
CA ILE A 702 31.26 -16.51 -11.14
C ILE A 702 30.65 -15.70 -9.99
N SER A 703 31.35 -14.69 -9.46
CA SER A 703 30.76 -13.76 -8.49
C SER A 703 30.01 -12.61 -9.16
N THR A 704 29.18 -11.91 -8.41
CA THR A 704 28.40 -10.74 -8.86
C THR A 704 28.59 -9.58 -7.89
N ARG A 705 28.19 -8.36 -8.31
CA ARG A 705 28.23 -7.17 -7.45
C ARG A 705 27.51 -7.39 -6.12
N GLU A 706 26.34 -8.04 -6.15
CA GLU A 706 25.55 -8.30 -4.94
C GLU A 706 26.22 -9.34 -4.02
N LEU A 707 26.87 -10.37 -4.58
CA LEU A 707 27.63 -11.34 -3.78
C LEU A 707 28.86 -10.69 -3.13
N GLU A 708 29.57 -9.83 -3.87
CA GLU A 708 30.70 -9.07 -3.33
C GLU A 708 30.27 -8.12 -2.20
N GLU A 709 29.15 -7.43 -2.38
CA GLU A 709 28.57 -6.55 -1.36
C GLU A 709 28.22 -7.33 -0.08
N LEU A 710 27.55 -8.48 -0.20
CA LEU A 710 27.23 -9.32 0.96
C LEU A 710 28.48 -9.86 1.68
N VAL A 711 29.50 -10.28 0.93
CA VAL A 711 30.78 -10.74 1.49
C VAL A 711 31.48 -9.59 2.23
N GLU A 712 31.49 -8.39 1.65
CA GLU A 712 32.06 -7.20 2.27
C GLU A 712 31.33 -6.82 3.55
N ILE A 713 29.99 -6.75 3.51
CA ILE A 713 29.15 -6.46 4.68
C ILE A 713 29.45 -7.47 5.79
N SER A 714 29.49 -8.77 5.45
CA SER A 714 29.71 -9.82 6.44
C SER A 714 31.04 -9.67 7.16
N ARG A 715 32.13 -9.42 6.41
CA ARG A 715 33.46 -9.22 6.99
C ARG A 715 33.53 -7.96 7.83
N ARG A 716 32.92 -6.85 7.38
CA ARG A 716 32.87 -5.59 8.14
C ARG A 716 32.14 -5.73 9.48
N HIS A 717 31.20 -6.69 9.59
CA HIS A 717 30.39 -6.92 10.77
C HIS A 717 30.88 -8.07 11.66
N GLY A 718 32.08 -8.61 11.40
CA GLY A 718 32.75 -9.55 12.31
C GLY A 718 32.88 -10.99 11.81
N ALA A 719 32.47 -11.30 10.57
CA ALA A 719 32.73 -12.62 10.00
C ALA A 719 34.25 -12.82 9.76
N VAL A 720 34.82 -13.91 10.30
CA VAL A 720 36.24 -14.25 10.06
C VAL A 720 36.48 -14.77 8.64
N GLY A 721 35.45 -15.34 8.02
CA GLY A 721 35.46 -15.77 6.63
C GLY A 721 34.11 -15.57 5.98
N ALA A 722 34.09 -15.10 4.74
CA ALA A 722 32.86 -14.95 3.96
C ALA A 722 33.13 -15.20 2.48
N LYS A 723 32.23 -15.93 1.81
CA LYS A 723 32.35 -16.27 0.39
C LYS A 723 31.00 -16.59 -0.24
N LEU A 724 30.89 -16.51 -1.56
CA LEU A 724 29.74 -17.06 -2.28
C LEU A 724 29.61 -18.57 -2.02
N THR A 725 28.41 -19.13 -2.04
CA THR A 725 28.16 -20.59 -1.94
C THR A 725 27.24 -21.05 -3.07
N GLY A 726 27.51 -22.23 -3.62
CA GLY A 726 26.77 -22.81 -4.74
C GLY A 726 27.29 -22.40 -6.12
N GLY A 727 26.37 -22.18 -7.07
CA GLY A 727 26.66 -22.06 -8.50
C GLY A 727 27.27 -20.72 -8.96
N GLY A 728 27.11 -19.66 -8.18
CA GLY A 728 27.48 -18.29 -8.57
C GLY A 728 26.55 -17.67 -9.63
N GLY A 729 26.80 -16.41 -10.00
CA GLY A 729 25.97 -15.65 -10.94
C GLY A 729 24.67 -15.10 -10.34
N GLY A 730 24.59 -15.05 -9.00
CA GLY A 730 23.39 -14.82 -8.18
C GLY A 730 23.39 -15.78 -6.99
N GLY A 731 22.26 -15.89 -6.28
CA GLY A 731 22.09 -16.85 -5.19
C GLY A 731 22.58 -16.34 -3.83
N SER A 732 23.41 -17.15 -3.16
CA SER A 732 23.74 -16.99 -1.73
C SER A 732 25.24 -16.88 -1.45
N MET A 733 25.55 -16.30 -0.30
CA MET A 733 26.87 -16.33 0.32
C MET A 733 26.80 -16.94 1.71
N VAL A 734 27.93 -17.44 2.22
CA VAL A 734 28.08 -17.98 3.58
C VAL A 734 29.20 -17.23 4.32
N ALA A 735 28.94 -16.89 5.58
CA ALA A 735 29.86 -16.27 6.52
C ALA A 735 30.05 -17.13 7.78
N LEU A 736 31.29 -17.28 8.23
CA LEU A 736 31.66 -17.93 9.48
C LEU A 736 31.85 -16.88 10.58
N CYS A 737 31.12 -17.02 11.69
CA CYS A 737 30.99 -15.99 12.73
C CYS A 737 31.25 -16.56 14.15
N PRO A 738 32.50 -16.90 14.51
CA PRO A 738 32.84 -17.50 15.81
C PRO A 738 32.44 -16.65 17.02
N ASP A 739 32.40 -15.32 16.85
CA ASP A 739 32.08 -14.35 17.91
C ASP A 739 30.59 -13.97 17.96
N GLY A 740 29.74 -14.66 17.20
CA GLY A 740 28.28 -14.44 17.15
C GLY A 740 27.77 -13.99 15.79
N THR A 741 26.54 -14.41 15.46
CA THR A 741 25.94 -14.21 14.13
C THR A 741 25.10 -12.93 14.01
N ASP A 742 24.66 -12.33 15.12
CA ASP A 742 23.68 -11.23 15.14
C ASP A 742 24.13 -9.98 14.39
N SER A 743 25.39 -9.55 14.60
CA SER A 743 25.95 -8.35 13.95
C SER A 743 25.99 -8.50 12.43
N VAL A 744 26.41 -9.68 11.96
CA VAL A 744 26.47 -10.00 10.53
C VAL A 744 25.07 -10.11 9.94
N LEU A 745 24.14 -10.78 10.64
CA LEU A 745 22.75 -10.92 10.22
C LEU A 745 22.06 -9.55 10.11
N ALA A 746 22.23 -8.67 11.09
CA ALA A 746 21.69 -7.32 11.08
C ALA A 746 22.32 -6.46 9.98
N GLY A 747 23.63 -6.55 9.78
CA GLY A 747 24.33 -5.84 8.71
C GLY A 747 23.78 -6.18 7.32
N ILE A 748 23.54 -7.47 7.06
CA ILE A 748 22.97 -7.94 5.78
C ILE A 748 21.52 -7.45 5.62
N LYS A 749 20.67 -7.58 6.66
CA LYS A 749 19.28 -7.12 6.61
C LYS A 749 19.14 -5.61 6.44
N ASN A 750 19.99 -4.83 7.09
CA ASN A 750 20.00 -3.36 6.97
C ASN A 750 20.40 -2.88 5.57
N ALA A 751 21.15 -3.69 4.82
CA ALA A 751 21.49 -3.44 3.43
C ALA A 751 20.37 -3.85 2.45
N GLY A 752 19.24 -4.38 2.94
CA GLY A 752 18.08 -4.76 2.13
C GLY A 752 18.13 -6.17 1.55
N TYR A 753 19.00 -7.04 2.09
CA TYR A 753 19.13 -8.45 1.68
C TYR A 753 18.53 -9.39 2.73
N ASP A 754 18.05 -10.55 2.29
CA ASP A 754 17.59 -11.61 3.20
C ASP A 754 18.78 -12.40 3.76
N ALA A 755 18.65 -12.87 5.01
CA ALA A 755 19.67 -13.70 5.62
C ALA A 755 19.11 -14.64 6.70
N LEU A 756 19.76 -15.79 6.86
CA LEU A 756 19.51 -16.77 7.92
C LEU A 756 20.78 -17.07 8.70
N ALA A 757 20.66 -17.31 10.00
CA ALA A 757 21.74 -17.75 10.85
C ALA A 757 21.43 -19.15 11.40
N PHE A 758 22.44 -20.00 11.48
CA PHE A 758 22.33 -21.35 12.04
C PHE A 758 23.68 -21.80 12.57
N GLU A 759 23.67 -22.83 13.41
CA GLU A 759 24.87 -23.47 13.92
C GLU A 759 24.90 -24.92 13.44
N VAL A 760 26.07 -25.36 12.96
CA VAL A 760 26.32 -26.77 12.64
C VAL A 760 27.10 -27.37 13.79
N SER A 761 26.53 -28.38 14.44
CA SER A 761 27.09 -29.08 15.61
C SER A 761 27.56 -30.48 15.28
#